data_AF-A0A0Q9XE20-F1
#
_entry.id   AF-A0A0Q9XE20-F1
#
_cell.length_a   1.000
_cell.length_b   1.000
_cell.length_c   1.000
_cell.angle_alpha   90.00
_cell.angle_beta   90.00
_cell.angle_gamma   90.00
#
_symmetry.space_group_name_H-M   'P 1'
#
loop_
_entity.id
_entity.type
_entity.pdbx_description
1 polymer ?
#
loop_
_entity_poly.entity_id
_entity_poly.type
_entity_poly.pdbx_seq_one_letter_code
_entity_poly.pdbx_strand_id
1 'polypeptide(L)'
;MSGRDVSVTETAQSDQYLPASAATAQQQQQYFRYHKQQQQQQQQQQQLLQQPQSCMRHIPQQQQQQQQQQQQQQQQQLRQLQWEQQQQLVNSSSEFDEFHWPSKQLHQPDAVGTVAGAVGGGGGGGKIYITPADIPPPPHPPHPHPHPHPHGSNSHSHHNGNKSRHHQHPQSAMTTPHRTPPHRCKCEHPIELLDYDFEDAAAAATTASALHAHRHQHPPYYYKPAATLNSAGAYQLRRHSAKLNESMLGGMGGSSLDDDDLHSSGGFGGGINRFKNLVYSKEKKRRVRIILCVVGGIIAIALLATMLALILRSDDENGSSDKPKDNAINLEDVLSGQLYAKRFNGSWSNGNSVIYRVNADIVELDTKTQVVTTLLSNAAHYVLFEKSADGQLLLLAKNYKKNFRYSFLAEYDIYNFSSNTFTPLTIRNEQVLLSMVQWAPVGNALIMNFNRNLYYKKSALDPEIAITSDDNGIFLNGIPDWVYEEEVFSSNVATWFNPTGTQIAFIQFDDSPTHVINFPYYGDAGDLRFQYPLHQEIPYPKAGSSNPRVVLFTADLERALEGKEFLTSMPVPSALNTETDYIVTVVSWLDNDNVLSVWMNRVQNAAYVITFDGRSRKVLYSIESKTGWVDLYTAPFKNRNGSKLAFVLPHDNYKHLQLLATDVSNAKLEPLTSGKFVVDSILHWDPTHDVIFYTANTEEHPEQLHLYAIRALATRKQTPKCLTCKLMTSGDVEQSYYSAVFNDNNQIVISSLGPGIPTTAVYEWTYANSQVTLKKLMDWENNDVLRSKLRGVALPTHKILTVNIDGGFQAKVLLQLPPNLDTSGSTKYPMLVDVYGGPDSYSVTNKWMMDWGTYLSSNQSVIYAKIDGRGSGLRGENLLHAIYLQLGTVEISDQIKVTQNLTKMFDYIDDEHIGIWGWSYGGYAAAMALANDDNGVFKCAASIAPVTDWTYYDSIYTERYMGLPETNEIGYANSRLSTRAQKLRGKKYLLVHGTSDDNVHYQQAMILAKNLERHDILFKQISYADEDHGLVNVRPHLYHSLDRFFGECFASSRLMKSAK
;
A
#
# COMPACT_ATOMS: atom_id res chain seq x y z
N MET A 1 20.04 -35.44 41.86
CA MET A 1 20.93 -34.85 42.89
C MET A 1 21.80 -33.77 42.24
N SER A 2 22.42 -32.90 43.04
CA SER A 2 23.41 -31.88 42.62
C SER A 2 24.65 -32.48 41.93
N GLY A 3 25.45 -31.76 41.14
CA GLY A 3 25.42 -30.34 40.77
C GLY A 3 26.74 -29.58 41.11
N ARG A 4 26.85 -28.33 40.63
CA ARG A 4 27.97 -27.36 40.70
C ARG A 4 28.98 -27.39 39.54
N ASP A 5 29.22 -26.20 39.01
CA ASP A 5 30.24 -25.89 38.01
C ASP A 5 31.30 -24.90 38.51
N VAL A 6 32.38 -24.87 37.73
CA VAL A 6 33.73 -24.30 37.87
C VAL A 6 33.83 -22.78 38.18
N SER A 7 34.95 -22.40 38.84
CA SER A 7 35.50 -21.03 38.94
C SER A 7 36.88 -20.95 38.24
N VAL A 8 37.38 -19.78 37.78
CA VAL A 8 38.40 -18.92 38.45
C VAL A 8 38.85 -17.78 37.48
N THR A 9 39.45 -16.71 38.05
CA THR A 9 40.08 -15.47 37.52
C THR A 9 40.90 -15.55 36.20
N GLU A 10 40.96 -14.52 35.32
CA GLU A 10 41.71 -13.22 35.40
C GLU A 10 43.27 -13.41 35.36
N THR A 11 44.15 -12.65 34.68
CA THR A 11 44.24 -11.21 34.30
C THR A 11 45.16 -10.90 33.06
N ALA A 12 44.85 -9.83 32.29
CA ALA A 12 45.72 -8.75 31.72
C ALA A 12 47.05 -9.06 30.92
N GLN A 13 47.76 -8.14 30.22
CA GLN A 13 47.68 -6.67 29.96
C GLN A 13 48.10 -6.34 28.50
N SER A 14 47.78 -5.14 27.98
CA SER A 14 48.76 -4.28 27.28
C SER A 14 48.34 -2.79 27.25
N ASP A 15 49.36 -1.92 27.31
CA ASP A 15 49.33 -0.45 27.41
C ASP A 15 49.48 0.22 26.01
N GLN A 16 49.37 1.54 25.74
CA GLN A 16 49.23 2.78 26.53
C GLN A 16 48.75 3.93 25.59
N TYR A 17 48.05 4.95 26.10
CA TYR A 17 48.03 6.32 25.52
C TYR A 17 47.73 7.37 26.63
N LEU A 18 48.28 8.58 26.49
CA LEU A 18 48.28 9.65 27.52
C LEU A 18 47.42 10.88 27.10
N PRO A 19 47.09 11.82 28.01
CA PRO A 19 45.67 12.06 28.33
C PRO A 19 45.05 13.35 27.75
N ALA A 20 43.71 13.37 27.74
CA ALA A 20 42.91 14.57 27.55
C ALA A 20 42.97 15.51 28.77
N SER A 21 42.62 16.79 28.57
CA SER A 21 42.75 17.84 29.57
C SER A 21 41.73 17.77 30.71
N ALA A 22 42.04 18.42 31.84
CA ALA A 22 41.20 18.41 33.04
C ALA A 22 39.79 19.02 32.87
N ALA A 23 39.54 19.77 31.79
CA ALA A 23 38.24 20.37 31.50
C ALA A 23 37.13 19.33 31.23
N THR A 24 37.44 18.29 30.45
CA THR A 24 36.47 17.22 30.10
C THR A 24 35.98 16.42 31.31
N ALA A 25 36.82 16.25 32.33
CA ALA A 25 36.46 15.51 33.54
C ALA A 25 35.39 16.24 34.38
N GLN A 26 35.40 17.58 34.40
CA GLN A 26 34.36 18.35 35.10
C GLN A 26 33.02 18.31 34.36
N GLN A 27 33.02 18.39 33.03
CA GLN A 27 31.79 18.27 32.24
C GLN A 27 31.15 16.86 32.38
N GLN A 28 31.95 15.78 32.32
CA GLN A 28 31.43 14.43 32.57
C GLN A 28 30.87 14.28 34.00
N GLN A 29 31.51 14.84 35.03
CA GLN A 29 30.95 14.82 36.38
C GLN A 29 29.65 15.62 36.52
N GLN A 30 29.47 16.73 35.78
CA GLN A 30 28.19 17.45 35.76
C GLN A 30 27.10 16.63 35.04
N TYR A 31 27.42 16.03 33.90
CA TYR A 31 26.51 15.17 33.13
C TYR A 31 26.01 13.98 33.96
N PHE A 32 26.91 13.24 34.63
CA PHE A 32 26.53 12.14 35.51
C PHE A 32 25.72 12.57 36.74
N ARG A 33 25.95 13.77 37.29
CA ARG A 33 25.12 14.31 38.39
C ARG A 33 23.71 14.65 37.90
N TYR A 34 23.59 15.27 36.74
CA TYR A 34 22.30 15.62 36.14
C TYR A 34 21.44 14.38 35.85
N HIS A 35 22.01 13.36 35.17
CA HIS A 35 21.28 12.12 34.91
C HIS A 35 20.93 11.34 36.19
N LYS A 36 21.77 11.40 37.23
CA LYS A 36 21.46 10.78 38.52
C LYS A 36 20.33 11.51 39.27
N GLN A 37 20.21 12.83 39.14
CA GLN A 37 19.05 13.57 39.65
C GLN A 37 17.78 13.23 38.87
N GLN A 38 17.85 13.16 37.53
CA GLN A 38 16.71 12.75 36.68
C GLN A 38 16.20 11.34 37.04
N GLN A 39 17.10 10.35 37.19
CA GLN A 39 16.71 9.01 37.66
C GLN A 39 16.11 9.00 39.07
N GLN A 40 16.62 9.83 39.99
CA GLN A 40 16.05 9.96 41.34
C GLN A 40 14.65 10.62 41.33
N GLN A 41 14.40 11.58 40.43
CA GLN A 41 13.07 12.16 40.25
C GLN A 41 12.09 11.16 39.63
N GLN A 42 12.50 10.40 38.60
CA GLN A 42 11.68 9.33 38.02
C GLN A 42 11.37 8.22 39.04
N GLN A 43 12.34 7.81 39.86
CA GLN A 43 12.10 6.83 40.94
C GLN A 43 11.16 7.38 42.02
N GLN A 44 11.22 8.67 42.36
CA GLN A 44 10.24 9.30 43.25
C GLN A 44 8.83 9.36 42.63
N GLN A 45 8.70 9.66 41.33
CA GLN A 45 7.40 9.58 40.64
C GLN A 45 6.85 8.15 40.62
N GLN A 46 7.67 7.14 40.32
CA GLN A 46 7.24 5.73 40.34
C GLN A 46 6.84 5.26 41.75
N GLN A 47 7.54 5.71 42.81
CA GLN A 47 7.16 5.40 44.20
C GLN A 47 5.88 6.12 44.66
N LEU A 48 5.56 7.29 44.09
CA LEU A 48 4.27 7.96 44.30
C LEU A 48 3.10 7.24 43.59
N LEU A 49 3.37 6.53 42.49
CA LEU A 49 2.38 5.77 41.72
C LEU A 49 2.06 4.36 42.29
N GLN A 50 2.75 3.91 43.35
CA GLN A 50 2.61 2.55 43.91
C GLN A 50 2.19 2.49 45.39
N GLN A 51 1.52 3.52 45.93
CA GLN A 51 0.95 3.45 47.29
C GLN A 51 -0.49 2.87 47.29
N PRO A 52 -0.78 1.83 48.09
CA PRO A 52 -2.14 1.32 48.25
C PRO A 52 -3.09 2.33 48.89
N GLN A 53 -4.36 2.35 48.46
CA GLN A 53 -5.41 3.20 49.03
C GLN A 53 -5.82 2.77 50.45
N SER A 54 -4.98 3.02 51.45
CA SER A 54 -5.25 2.62 52.85
C SER A 54 -4.67 3.58 53.91
N CYS A 55 -4.75 4.90 53.68
CA CYS A 55 -4.62 5.93 54.74
C CYS A 55 -5.14 7.32 54.29
N MET A 56 -6.45 7.42 54.02
CA MET A 56 -7.14 8.69 53.76
C MET A 56 -8.26 8.91 54.80
N ARG A 57 -7.92 9.45 55.97
CA ARG A 57 -8.90 10.06 56.88
C ARG A 57 -8.71 11.59 56.87
N HIS A 58 -9.79 12.30 56.60
CA HIS A 58 -9.88 13.77 56.54
C HIS A 58 -9.11 14.46 55.37
N ILE A 59 -9.48 14.12 54.14
CA ILE A 59 -9.56 15.11 53.04
C ILE A 59 -11.03 15.21 52.62
N PRO A 60 -11.60 16.40 52.34
CA PRO A 60 -12.96 16.53 51.83
C PRO A 60 -13.13 15.85 50.46
N GLN A 61 -14.24 15.13 50.25
CA GLN A 61 -14.49 14.38 48.99
C GLN A 61 -14.39 15.27 47.73
N GLN A 62 -14.79 16.54 47.81
CA GLN A 62 -14.65 17.50 46.71
C GLN A 62 -13.20 17.73 46.26
N GLN A 63 -12.23 17.72 47.19
CA GLN A 63 -10.81 17.88 46.82
C GLN A 63 -10.23 16.61 46.18
N GLN A 64 -10.68 15.42 46.62
CA GLN A 64 -10.32 14.17 45.96
C GLN A 64 -10.91 14.09 44.54
N GLN A 65 -12.18 14.50 44.36
CA GLN A 65 -12.79 14.60 43.02
C GLN A 65 -12.09 15.63 42.13
N GLN A 66 -11.74 16.82 42.65
CA GLN A 66 -10.98 17.81 41.87
C GLN A 66 -9.58 17.32 41.48
N GLN A 67 -8.86 16.61 42.36
CA GLN A 67 -7.57 16.02 42.01
C GLN A 67 -7.70 14.89 40.98
N GLN A 68 -8.74 14.05 41.07
CA GLN A 68 -9.02 13.05 40.06
C GLN A 68 -9.38 13.68 38.70
N GLN A 69 -10.23 14.72 38.69
CA GLN A 69 -10.55 15.46 37.47
C GLN A 69 -9.30 16.14 36.86
N GLN A 70 -8.43 16.73 37.67
CA GLN A 70 -7.17 17.32 37.16
C GLN A 70 -6.22 16.24 36.62
N GLN A 71 -6.09 15.09 37.27
CA GLN A 71 -5.29 13.97 36.73
C GLN A 71 -5.91 13.39 35.45
N GLN A 72 -7.23 13.29 35.35
CA GLN A 72 -7.93 12.87 34.14
C GLN A 72 -7.73 13.88 33.00
N GLN A 73 -7.92 15.17 33.23
CA GLN A 73 -7.65 16.22 32.24
C GLN A 73 -6.18 16.23 31.80
N GLN A 74 -5.23 16.04 32.72
CA GLN A 74 -3.80 16.01 32.40
C GLN A 74 -3.42 14.73 31.63
N GLN A 75 -4.05 13.59 31.90
CA GLN A 75 -3.93 12.39 31.07
C GLN A 75 -4.61 12.53 29.71
N GLN A 76 -5.76 13.20 29.62
CA GLN A 76 -6.43 13.51 28.36
C GLN A 76 -5.56 14.42 27.50
N GLN A 77 -4.97 15.47 28.07
CA GLN A 77 -3.99 16.32 27.38
C GLN A 77 -2.75 15.54 26.92
N LEU A 78 -2.22 14.63 27.74
CA LEU A 78 -1.08 13.79 27.34
C LEU A 78 -1.44 12.80 26.22
N ARG A 79 -2.60 12.12 26.28
CA ARG A 79 -3.08 11.25 25.20
C ARG A 79 -3.40 12.02 23.93
N GLN A 80 -3.99 13.22 24.05
CA GLN A 80 -4.23 14.11 22.93
C GLN A 80 -2.92 14.59 22.30
N LEU A 81 -1.90 14.94 23.10
CA LEU A 81 -0.56 15.30 22.58
C LEU A 81 0.15 14.11 21.92
N GLN A 82 0.01 12.88 22.43
CA GLN A 82 0.53 11.68 21.77
C GLN A 82 -0.21 11.40 20.45
N TRP A 83 -1.53 11.55 20.41
CA TRP A 83 -2.31 11.43 19.19
C TRP A 83 -1.94 12.53 18.19
N GLU A 84 -1.82 13.80 18.61
CA GLU A 84 -1.34 14.91 17.80
C GLU A 84 0.09 14.70 17.30
N GLN A 85 0.95 13.99 18.04
CA GLN A 85 2.27 13.55 17.57
C GLN A 85 2.19 12.43 16.51
N GLN A 86 1.33 11.42 16.70
CA GLN A 86 1.03 10.43 15.65
C GLN A 86 0.48 11.10 14.39
N GLN A 87 -0.44 12.07 14.53
CA GLN A 87 -0.94 12.85 13.40
C GLN A 87 0.16 13.74 12.78
N GLN A 88 1.13 14.26 13.55
CA GLN A 88 2.27 14.98 13.00
C GLN A 88 3.27 14.10 12.23
N LEU A 89 3.33 12.80 12.53
CA LEU A 89 4.17 11.84 11.80
C LEU A 89 3.57 11.52 10.43
N VAL A 90 2.28 11.21 10.41
CA VAL A 90 1.52 10.97 9.19
C VAL A 90 1.55 12.20 8.25
N ASN A 91 1.61 13.43 8.78
CA ASN A 91 1.67 14.67 7.99
C ASN A 91 2.94 14.85 7.13
N SER A 92 4.04 14.12 7.36
CA SER A 92 5.29 14.26 6.59
C SER A 92 5.54 13.13 5.58
N SER A 93 4.65 12.14 5.48
CA SER A 93 4.66 11.12 4.41
C SER A 93 3.42 11.13 3.51
N SER A 94 2.38 11.91 3.84
CA SER A 94 1.06 11.84 3.17
C SER A 94 0.83 12.87 2.05
N GLU A 95 1.71 12.94 1.05
CA GLU A 95 1.43 13.62 -0.23
C GLU A 95 1.33 12.64 -1.42
N PHE A 96 0.11 12.50 -1.95
CA PHE A 96 -0.29 11.97 -3.26
C PHE A 96 -0.27 10.44 -3.52
N ASP A 97 -1.46 9.92 -3.86
CA ASP A 97 -1.68 8.64 -4.55
C ASP A 97 -1.95 8.86 -6.07
N GLU A 98 -2.36 7.80 -6.77
CA GLU A 98 -2.24 7.61 -8.23
C GLU A 98 -2.79 8.72 -9.17
N PHE A 99 -1.86 9.39 -9.87
CA PHE A 99 -1.95 9.85 -11.27
C PHE A 99 -3.25 10.55 -11.76
N HIS A 100 -3.35 11.90 -11.80
CA HIS A 100 -4.05 12.62 -12.91
C HIS A 100 -3.84 14.18 -13.00
N TRP A 101 -3.25 14.60 -14.14
CA TRP A 101 -3.61 15.72 -15.06
C TRP A 101 -3.77 17.23 -14.64
N PRO A 102 -3.05 18.17 -15.31
CA PRO A 102 -3.34 19.63 -15.35
C PRO A 102 -3.87 20.17 -16.71
N SER A 103 -4.68 21.24 -16.72
CA SER A 103 -5.52 21.65 -17.89
C SER A 103 -5.51 23.14 -18.31
N LYS A 104 -5.90 23.42 -19.57
CA LYS A 104 -6.25 24.71 -20.25
C LYS A 104 -6.73 24.37 -21.70
N GLN A 105 -7.53 25.14 -22.47
CA GLN A 105 -8.19 26.46 -22.32
C GLN A 105 -9.33 26.63 -23.39
N LEU A 106 -10.33 27.52 -23.15
CA LEU A 106 -11.29 28.15 -24.12
C LEU A 106 -12.35 27.22 -24.79
N HIS A 107 -13.55 27.67 -25.24
CA HIS A 107 -14.24 28.99 -25.29
C HIS A 107 -15.79 28.82 -25.12
N GLN A 108 -16.52 29.92 -24.87
CA GLN A 108 -18.00 30.02 -24.63
C GLN A 108 -18.75 30.52 -25.92
N PRO A 109 -20.10 30.42 -26.06
CA PRO A 109 -21.06 31.36 -25.40
C PRO A 109 -22.52 30.87 -25.11
N ASP A 110 -23.21 31.61 -24.21
CA ASP A 110 -24.62 32.12 -24.18
C ASP A 110 -25.85 31.33 -24.73
N ALA A 111 -27.10 31.46 -24.20
CA ALA A 111 -27.66 31.94 -22.91
C ALA A 111 -29.22 31.75 -22.83
N VAL A 112 -29.80 31.93 -21.62
CA VAL A 112 -31.25 32.20 -21.27
C VAL A 112 -32.30 31.05 -21.37
N GLY A 113 -33.06 30.81 -20.28
CA GLY A 113 -34.36 30.12 -20.30
C GLY A 113 -34.84 29.54 -18.94
N THR A 114 -35.84 30.15 -18.28
CA THR A 114 -36.25 29.84 -16.88
C THR A 114 -37.52 28.97 -16.72
N VAL A 115 -37.64 28.34 -15.53
CA VAL A 115 -38.87 28.03 -14.71
C VAL A 115 -39.12 26.55 -14.32
N ALA A 116 -38.84 26.26 -13.04
CA ALA A 116 -39.51 25.39 -12.05
C ALA A 116 -40.17 24.02 -12.40
N GLY A 117 -39.60 22.94 -11.82
CA GLY A 117 -40.12 22.36 -10.57
C GLY A 117 -41.01 21.10 -10.63
N ALA A 118 -40.53 19.98 -10.05
CA ALA A 118 -41.36 18.85 -9.60
C ALA A 118 -40.69 18.03 -8.47
N VAL A 119 -41.54 17.47 -7.59
CA VAL A 119 -41.22 16.66 -6.39
C VAL A 119 -40.51 15.34 -6.74
N GLY A 120 -39.50 14.95 -5.96
CA GLY A 120 -38.83 13.65 -6.05
C GLY A 120 -39.42 12.55 -5.15
N GLY A 121 -39.11 11.28 -5.43
CA GLY A 121 -39.45 10.14 -4.58
C GLY A 121 -38.29 9.15 -4.52
N GLY A 122 -37.82 8.82 -3.32
CA GLY A 122 -36.62 8.01 -3.13
C GLY A 122 -36.82 6.51 -3.39
N GLY A 123 -35.94 5.93 -4.21
CA GLY A 123 -35.56 4.53 -4.15
C GLY A 123 -34.13 4.46 -3.62
N GLY A 124 -33.83 3.47 -2.76
CA GLY A 124 -32.52 3.37 -2.11
C GLY A 124 -31.43 2.78 -2.99
N GLY A 125 -31.02 3.48 -4.04
CA GLY A 125 -29.68 3.33 -4.60
C GLY A 125 -28.67 3.84 -3.58
N GLY A 126 -27.63 3.05 -3.28
CA GLY A 126 -26.54 3.53 -2.43
C GLY A 126 -25.76 4.62 -3.16
N LYS A 127 -25.71 5.84 -2.60
CA LYS A 127 -24.69 6.83 -3.01
C LYS A 127 -23.33 6.15 -2.87
N ILE A 128 -22.56 6.14 -3.96
CA ILE A 128 -21.13 5.78 -3.89
C ILE A 128 -20.46 6.91 -3.12
N TYR A 129 -20.08 6.64 -1.87
CA TYR A 129 -19.27 7.57 -1.10
C TYR A 129 -17.93 7.75 -1.81
N ILE A 130 -17.52 9.00 -2.04
CA ILE A 130 -16.24 9.28 -2.69
C ILE A 130 -15.15 8.97 -1.67
N THR A 131 -14.52 7.80 -1.81
CA THR A 131 -13.33 7.45 -1.02
C THR A 131 -12.10 8.15 -1.62
N PRO A 132 -11.02 8.38 -0.86
CA PRO A 132 -9.84 9.09 -1.37
C PRO A 132 -9.15 8.41 -2.56
N ALA A 133 -9.32 7.11 -2.73
CA ALA A 133 -8.80 6.33 -3.86
C ALA A 133 -9.30 6.81 -5.23
N ASP A 134 -10.39 7.58 -5.30
CA ASP A 134 -10.98 8.12 -6.53
C ASP A 134 -10.69 9.62 -6.78
N ILE A 135 -9.86 10.29 -5.95
CA ILE A 135 -9.76 11.76 -5.93
C ILE A 135 -8.45 12.30 -6.54
N PRO A 136 -8.51 13.21 -7.54
CA PRO A 136 -7.33 13.93 -8.02
C PRO A 136 -6.91 15.10 -7.08
N PRO A 137 -5.60 15.28 -6.82
CA PRO A 137 -5.07 16.27 -5.87
C PRO A 137 -5.15 17.73 -6.33
N PRO A 138 -4.92 18.71 -5.42
CA PRO A 138 -4.87 20.13 -5.76
C PRO A 138 -3.67 20.50 -6.66
N PRO A 139 -3.82 21.39 -7.66
CA PRO A 139 -2.70 21.88 -8.45
C PRO A 139 -1.80 22.83 -7.64
N HIS A 140 -0.51 22.53 -7.55
CA HIS A 140 0.47 23.43 -6.93
C HIS A 140 0.54 24.80 -7.65
N PRO A 141 0.78 25.90 -6.93
CA PRO A 141 1.01 27.21 -7.54
C PRO A 141 2.34 27.21 -8.34
N PRO A 142 2.41 27.93 -9.48
CA PRO A 142 3.62 27.96 -10.28
C PRO A 142 4.76 28.67 -9.54
N HIS A 143 5.90 27.99 -9.37
CA HIS A 143 7.11 28.61 -8.83
C HIS A 143 7.53 29.83 -9.69
N PRO A 144 7.85 30.98 -9.08
CA PRO A 144 8.25 32.17 -9.83
C PRO A 144 9.65 31.98 -10.43
N HIS A 145 9.75 32.08 -11.77
CA HIS A 145 11.04 32.14 -12.44
C HIS A 145 11.83 33.39 -12.02
N PRO A 146 13.16 33.29 -11.81
CA PRO A 146 13.98 34.40 -11.33
C PRO A 146 14.22 35.44 -12.43
N HIS A 147 13.69 36.65 -12.24
CA HIS A 147 14.06 37.83 -13.02
C HIS A 147 15.13 38.67 -12.29
N PRO A 148 16.00 39.39 -13.03
CA PRO A 148 17.29 39.87 -12.51
C PRO A 148 17.22 41.12 -11.64
N HIS A 149 18.20 41.27 -10.74
CA HIS A 149 18.42 42.46 -9.93
C HIS A 149 18.73 43.73 -10.75
N PRO A 150 18.23 44.89 -10.28
CA PRO A 150 18.92 46.18 -10.36
C PRO A 150 19.48 46.61 -8.98
N HIS A 151 20.41 47.56 -8.99
CA HIS A 151 21.16 48.04 -7.80
C HIS A 151 20.42 49.14 -7.01
N GLY A 152 20.77 49.32 -5.72
CA GLY A 152 21.00 50.70 -5.21
C GLY A 152 20.67 51.07 -3.75
N SER A 153 21.75 51.31 -2.96
CA SER A 153 21.89 52.33 -1.89
C SER A 153 21.09 52.31 -0.56
N ASN A 154 21.83 52.06 0.52
CA ASN A 154 21.98 52.83 1.78
C ASN A 154 20.77 53.46 2.52
N SER A 155 20.67 53.17 3.83
CA SER A 155 21.06 54.15 4.90
C SER A 155 21.05 53.53 6.32
N HIS A 156 21.69 54.19 7.29
CA HIS A 156 21.83 53.75 8.70
C HIS A 156 20.82 54.40 9.65
N SER A 157 20.57 53.78 10.82
CA SER A 157 20.70 54.45 12.14
C SER A 157 20.59 53.47 13.32
N HIS A 158 21.08 53.88 14.50
CA HIS A 158 21.03 53.14 15.77
C HIS A 158 19.97 53.72 16.73
N HIS A 159 19.50 52.96 17.74
CA HIS A 159 19.72 53.37 19.15
C HIS A 159 19.49 52.27 20.23
N ASN A 160 19.98 52.56 21.44
CA ASN A 160 19.99 51.73 22.67
C ASN A 160 18.72 51.89 23.53
N GLY A 161 18.50 51.06 24.57
CA GLY A 161 17.32 51.25 25.46
C GLY A 161 17.25 50.81 26.95
N ASN A 162 17.95 49.79 27.48
CA ASN A 162 18.13 49.51 28.95
C ASN A 162 16.91 49.28 29.93
N LYS A 163 17.01 48.19 30.74
CA LYS A 163 16.66 48.06 32.21
C LYS A 163 15.17 48.06 32.70
N SER A 164 14.79 47.55 33.89
CA SER A 164 15.30 46.47 34.82
C SER A 164 14.41 46.33 36.11
N ARG A 165 14.64 45.28 36.95
CA ARG A 165 14.21 45.06 38.39
C ARG A 165 12.83 44.38 38.64
N HIS A 166 12.72 43.23 39.36
CA HIS A 166 12.74 42.93 40.83
C HIS A 166 11.39 43.21 41.54
N HIS A 167 10.87 42.52 42.59
CA HIS A 167 11.28 41.48 43.58
C HIS A 167 9.96 40.83 44.19
N GLN A 168 9.82 39.88 45.14
CA GLN A 168 10.66 39.01 46.02
C GLN A 168 9.83 37.80 46.59
N HIS A 169 10.41 36.93 47.44
CA HIS A 169 9.76 35.88 48.27
C HIS A 169 9.72 36.27 49.77
N PRO A 170 9.01 35.51 50.65
CA PRO A 170 9.68 34.93 51.85
C PRO A 170 9.21 33.48 52.24
N GLN A 171 9.73 32.94 53.37
CA GLN A 171 9.65 31.53 53.82
C GLN A 171 9.44 31.37 55.37
N SER A 172 9.02 30.18 55.83
CA SER A 172 9.31 29.54 57.16
C SER A 172 8.90 28.03 57.13
N ALA A 173 9.53 27.01 57.73
CA ALA A 173 10.30 26.79 58.99
C ALA A 173 9.38 26.48 60.21
N MET A 174 9.43 25.35 60.96
CA MET A 174 10.26 24.10 61.01
C MET A 174 9.34 22.85 61.29
N THR A 175 9.64 21.66 61.88
CA THR A 175 10.73 21.07 62.73
C THR A 175 10.67 19.50 62.74
N THR A 176 11.57 18.82 63.47
CA THR A 176 11.64 17.35 63.79
C THR A 176 11.75 17.16 65.34
N PRO A 177 11.74 15.98 66.06
CA PRO A 177 12.47 14.71 65.74
C PRO A 177 12.02 13.31 66.33
N HIS A 178 12.74 12.26 65.90
CA HIS A 178 13.22 11.05 66.66
C HIS A 178 12.34 9.84 67.16
N ARG A 179 12.80 8.63 66.75
CA ARG A 179 13.20 7.42 67.55
C ARG A 179 12.25 6.20 67.85
N THR A 180 12.49 5.13 67.05
CA THR A 180 12.80 3.72 67.45
C THR A 180 11.69 2.68 67.88
N PRO A 181 11.96 1.34 67.79
CA PRO A 181 10.97 0.21 67.68
C PRO A 181 10.80 -0.59 69.03
N PRO A 182 10.41 -1.91 69.16
CA PRO A 182 10.13 -3.02 68.19
C PRO A 182 9.00 -4.07 68.53
N HIS A 183 8.96 -5.18 67.75
CA HIS A 183 8.41 -6.54 68.06
C HIS A 183 6.88 -6.79 68.01
N ARG A 184 6.32 -8.02 67.86
CA ARG A 184 6.71 -9.34 67.22
C ARG A 184 5.49 -10.32 67.28
N CYS A 185 5.58 -11.51 66.65
CA CYS A 185 4.67 -12.70 66.73
C CYS A 185 3.33 -12.57 65.95
N LYS A 186 2.58 -13.61 65.52
CA LYS A 186 2.70 -15.08 65.20
C LYS A 186 1.32 -15.47 64.58
N CYS A 187 1.02 -16.54 63.80
CA CYS A 187 1.70 -17.58 63.00
C CYS A 187 0.59 -18.34 62.19
N GLU A 188 0.69 -19.50 61.51
CA GLU A 188 1.71 -20.58 61.37
C GLU A 188 1.73 -21.13 59.89
N HIS A 189 1.77 -22.45 59.63
CA HIS A 189 2.05 -23.13 58.32
C HIS A 189 1.62 -24.65 58.37
N PRO A 190 1.89 -25.57 57.40
CA PRO A 190 1.79 -25.63 55.91
C PRO A 190 1.31 -27.04 55.37
N ILE A 191 1.80 -27.50 54.18
CA ILE A 191 1.98 -28.92 53.69
C ILE A 191 0.74 -29.66 53.07
N GLU A 192 0.80 -30.49 52.00
CA GLU A 192 1.81 -30.80 50.93
C GLU A 192 1.20 -31.46 49.64
N LEU A 193 1.69 -32.62 49.14
CA LEU A 193 1.42 -33.31 47.84
C LEU A 193 1.45 -34.86 47.98
N LEU A 194 0.99 -35.65 46.97
CA LEU A 194 1.54 -36.99 46.58
C LEU A 194 0.88 -37.65 45.33
N ASP A 195 1.56 -38.66 44.75
CA ASP A 195 1.31 -39.36 43.46
C ASP A 195 0.53 -40.71 43.57
N TYR A 196 0.26 -41.40 42.43
CA TYR A 196 0.29 -42.89 42.29
C TYR A 196 0.21 -43.41 40.81
N ASP A 197 0.82 -44.57 40.53
CA ASP A 197 0.87 -45.32 39.24
C ASP A 197 0.27 -46.75 39.33
N PHE A 198 -0.08 -47.38 38.18
CA PHE A 198 0.29 -48.76 37.71
C PHE A 198 -0.70 -49.48 36.72
N GLU A 199 -0.14 -50.13 35.67
CA GLU A 199 -0.45 -51.44 34.98
C GLU A 199 -1.90 -52.00 34.78
N ASP A 200 -2.24 -52.91 33.82
CA ASP A 200 -1.64 -53.45 32.56
C ASP A 200 -2.71 -54.32 31.81
N ALA A 201 -2.58 -54.57 30.48
CA ALA A 201 -3.24 -55.65 29.70
C ALA A 201 -2.84 -55.67 28.20
N ALA A 202 -2.72 -56.85 27.56
CA ALA A 202 -2.25 -56.98 26.16
C ALA A 202 -2.80 -58.20 25.37
N ALA A 203 -2.80 -58.12 24.01
CA ALA A 203 -2.80 -59.29 23.09
C ALA A 203 -2.51 -58.97 21.59
N ALA A 204 -1.34 -59.40 21.10
CA ALA A 204 -1.02 -60.10 19.81
C ALA A 204 -1.51 -59.56 18.41
N ALA A 205 -0.88 -59.86 17.26
CA ALA A 205 0.15 -60.87 16.95
C ALA A 205 1.01 -60.55 15.69
N THR A 206 2.28 -61.03 15.66
CA THR A 206 3.09 -61.51 14.50
C THR A 206 3.36 -60.59 13.27
N THR A 207 4.54 -60.45 12.63
CA THR A 207 5.95 -60.96 12.73
C THR A 207 6.83 -60.08 11.76
N ALA A 208 8.15 -60.19 11.50
CA ALA A 208 9.17 -61.24 11.70
C ALA A 208 10.65 -60.71 11.77
N SER A 209 11.55 -61.59 12.22
CA SER A 209 12.99 -61.83 11.88
C SER A 209 13.83 -60.92 10.93
N ALA A 210 15.17 -60.77 11.08
CA ALA A 210 16.12 -61.17 12.16
C ALA A 210 17.59 -60.73 11.90
N LEU A 211 18.34 -60.42 12.98
CA LEU A 211 19.76 -60.78 13.34
C LEU A 211 20.93 -60.48 12.33
N HIS A 212 22.23 -60.38 12.69
CA HIS A 212 23.00 -60.65 13.94
C HIS A 212 24.29 -59.78 14.03
N ALA A 213 25.19 -59.98 15.03
CA ALA A 213 26.42 -59.17 15.22
C ALA A 213 27.57 -59.86 16.02
N HIS A 214 28.85 -59.50 15.76
CA HIS A 214 30.07 -59.68 16.62
C HIS A 214 31.26 -58.84 16.06
N ARG A 215 32.08 -58.09 16.83
CA ARG A 215 33.34 -58.42 17.60
C ARG A 215 34.50 -59.01 16.74
N HIS A 216 35.80 -58.62 16.83
CA HIS A 216 36.57 -57.74 17.76
C HIS A 216 37.99 -57.32 17.22
N GLN A 217 38.58 -56.21 17.74
CA GLN A 217 40.02 -55.90 18.00
C GLN A 217 41.10 -55.61 16.89
N HIS A 218 41.48 -54.31 16.76
CA HIS A 218 42.82 -53.65 17.01
C HIS A 218 44.18 -54.12 16.39
N PRO A 219 45.27 -53.26 16.34
CA PRO A 219 45.42 -51.79 16.50
C PRO A 219 46.27 -51.10 15.36
N PRO A 220 47.28 -50.20 15.55
CA PRO A 220 47.15 -48.77 15.16
C PRO A 220 48.31 -48.16 14.31
N TYR A 221 48.21 -46.88 13.93
CA TYR A 221 49.32 -45.88 13.99
C TYR A 221 48.83 -44.42 13.81
N TYR A 222 49.61 -43.45 14.27
CA TYR A 222 49.39 -41.98 14.26
C TYR A 222 50.76 -41.30 14.35
N TYR A 223 50.97 -40.08 13.80
CA TYR A 223 51.70 -38.99 14.49
C TYR A 223 51.65 -37.61 13.77
N LYS A 224 52.09 -36.56 14.48
CA LYS A 224 52.12 -35.12 14.13
C LYS A 224 53.40 -34.67 13.39
N PRO A 225 53.41 -33.48 12.75
CA PRO A 225 54.62 -32.85 12.21
C PRO A 225 55.45 -32.10 13.28
N ALA A 226 56.76 -31.97 13.03
CA ALA A 226 57.72 -31.09 13.72
C ALA A 226 58.90 -30.78 12.75
N ALA A 227 59.83 -29.89 13.13
CA ALA A 227 60.75 -29.23 12.18
C ALA A 227 62.27 -29.38 12.44
N THR A 228 63.05 -28.99 11.42
CA THR A 228 64.44 -28.48 11.43
C THR A 228 65.69 -29.39 11.59
N LEU A 229 66.69 -29.02 10.76
CA LEU A 229 68.16 -28.97 10.94
C LEU A 229 69.12 -30.04 10.33
N ASN A 230 70.25 -29.51 9.84
CA ASN A 230 71.55 -30.11 9.43
C ASN A 230 71.63 -30.93 8.11
N SER A 231 72.72 -30.89 7.31
CA SER A 231 73.88 -29.97 7.25
C SER A 231 74.81 -30.16 6.02
N ALA A 232 75.54 -29.10 5.62
CA ALA A 232 76.89 -29.04 4.98
C ALA A 232 77.10 -29.32 3.46
N GLY A 233 78.05 -28.56 2.85
CA GLY A 233 78.63 -28.71 1.49
C GLY A 233 78.32 -27.55 0.50
N ALA A 234 78.98 -26.38 0.52
CA ALA A 234 80.28 -26.03 -0.13
C ALA A 234 80.28 -26.16 -1.68
N TYR A 235 80.58 -25.15 -2.51
CA TYR A 235 81.77 -24.26 -2.57
C TYR A 235 81.53 -22.92 -3.34
N GLN A 236 82.10 -21.79 -2.87
CA GLN A 236 82.56 -20.57 -3.63
C GLN A 236 81.53 -19.72 -4.49
N LEU A 237 81.70 -18.42 -4.81
CA LEU A 237 82.70 -17.35 -4.51
C LEU A 237 82.14 -15.91 -4.72
N ARG A 238 82.49 -14.94 -3.83
CA ARG A 238 82.36 -13.44 -3.91
C ARG A 238 80.92 -12.83 -4.03
N ARG A 239 80.50 -11.77 -3.30
CA ARG A 239 81.05 -10.43 -2.88
C ARG A 239 80.95 -9.34 -3.98
N HIS A 240 80.53 -8.09 -3.72
CA HIS A 240 80.21 -7.36 -2.45
C HIS A 240 79.33 -6.11 -2.67
N SER A 241 78.63 -5.65 -1.61
CA SER A 241 78.30 -4.24 -1.20
C SER A 241 77.78 -3.19 -2.22
N ALA A 242 76.78 -2.32 -1.96
CA ALA A 242 76.02 -1.89 -0.77
C ALA A 242 76.77 -1.12 0.34
N LYS A 243 76.35 0.15 0.62
CA LYS A 243 76.48 0.99 1.84
C LYS A 243 76.18 2.49 1.49
N LEU A 244 75.76 3.41 2.38
CA LEU A 244 74.99 3.38 3.64
C LEU A 244 74.60 4.84 4.05
N ASN A 245 74.07 5.01 5.28
CA ASN A 245 73.84 6.23 6.07
C ASN A 245 72.52 7.01 5.88
N GLU A 246 71.93 7.62 6.92
CA GLU A 246 71.79 7.21 8.35
C GLU A 246 70.66 8.03 9.02
N SER A 247 70.31 7.74 10.28
CA SER A 247 69.25 8.43 11.04
C SER A 247 69.76 9.59 11.88
N MET A 248 68.88 10.54 12.27
CA MET A 248 68.58 10.82 13.69
C MET A 248 67.47 11.87 13.91
N LEU A 249 66.88 11.76 15.11
CA LEU A 249 66.14 12.70 15.97
C LEU A 249 65.94 14.17 15.53
N GLY A 250 64.78 14.73 15.88
CA GLY A 250 64.47 16.17 15.78
C GLY A 250 64.65 16.94 17.10
N GLY A 251 64.29 18.23 17.09
CA GLY A 251 64.28 19.12 18.24
C GLY A 251 63.29 20.27 18.07
N MET A 252 62.79 20.82 19.18
CA MET A 252 61.79 21.90 19.21
C MET A 252 62.41 23.23 19.68
N GLY A 253 61.84 24.34 19.20
CA GLY A 253 61.76 25.58 19.99
C GLY A 253 62.63 26.75 19.54
N GLY A 254 62.04 27.94 19.61
CA GLY A 254 62.68 29.24 19.36
C GLY A 254 62.48 29.77 17.93
N SER A 255 61.96 30.96 17.63
CA SER A 255 61.09 31.95 18.31
C SER A 255 61.29 33.28 17.59
N SER A 256 60.21 34.06 17.45
CA SER A 256 60.22 35.53 17.33
C SER A 256 60.59 36.22 16.00
N LEU A 257 59.84 37.31 15.75
CA LEU A 257 60.14 38.52 14.98
C LEU A 257 59.94 38.57 13.44
N ASP A 258 58.97 39.42 13.09
CA ASP A 258 59.03 40.58 12.19
C ASP A 258 58.96 40.43 10.65
N ASP A 259 57.86 41.00 10.14
CA ASP A 259 57.74 42.08 9.14
C ASP A 259 58.17 41.89 7.67
N ASP A 260 57.11 41.76 6.85
CA ASP A 260 56.73 42.65 5.75
C ASP A 260 57.48 42.77 4.40
N ASP A 261 56.62 42.92 3.38
CA ASP A 261 56.80 43.62 2.11
C ASP A 261 57.81 43.09 1.05
N LEU A 262 57.55 43.19 -0.26
CA LEU A 262 56.79 44.25 -0.94
C LEU A 262 55.97 43.78 -2.17
N HIS A 263 54.83 44.45 -2.33
CA HIS A 263 54.08 44.71 -3.58
C HIS A 263 54.97 45.45 -4.65
N SER A 264 54.62 45.71 -5.93
CA SER A 264 53.44 45.52 -6.79
C SER A 264 53.78 45.89 -8.27
N SER A 265 52.92 45.49 -9.23
CA SER A 265 52.60 46.18 -10.51
C SER A 265 53.64 46.34 -11.65
N GLY A 266 53.17 46.16 -12.89
CA GLY A 266 53.67 46.94 -14.04
C GLY A 266 53.56 46.31 -15.45
N GLY A 267 52.79 46.94 -16.34
CA GLY A 267 53.24 47.15 -17.73
C GLY A 267 52.87 46.15 -18.85
N PHE A 268 51.78 46.48 -19.56
CA PHE A 268 51.57 46.36 -21.01
C PHE A 268 52.73 45.89 -21.94
N GLY A 269 52.44 44.87 -22.77
CA GLY A 269 52.56 45.00 -24.24
C GLY A 269 53.85 44.63 -25.01
N GLY A 270 53.77 43.55 -25.82
CA GLY A 270 54.40 43.45 -27.15
C GLY A 270 55.81 42.83 -27.27
N GLY A 271 56.26 42.59 -28.51
CA GLY A 271 57.70 42.60 -28.84
C GLY A 271 58.46 41.27 -29.04
N ILE A 272 58.02 40.45 -29.99
CA ILE A 272 58.83 39.55 -30.87
C ILE A 272 60.39 39.67 -30.81
N ASN A 273 61.08 38.51 -30.81
CA ASN A 273 62.49 38.25 -31.18
C ASN A 273 63.68 38.68 -30.27
N ARG A 274 64.05 37.80 -29.34
CA ARG A 274 65.41 37.18 -29.15
C ARG A 274 65.25 36.02 -28.16
N PHE A 275 65.90 34.86 -28.28
CA PHE A 275 67.25 34.56 -28.78
C PHE A 275 67.31 33.59 -29.97
N LYS A 276 68.33 33.76 -30.81
CA LYS A 276 68.86 32.72 -31.72
C LYS A 276 70.16 32.14 -31.16
N ASN A 277 70.42 30.88 -31.52
CA ASN A 277 71.72 30.19 -31.50
C ASN A 277 72.35 29.88 -30.13
N LEU A 278 72.32 28.59 -29.77
CA LEU A 278 73.55 27.86 -29.43
C LEU A 278 73.52 26.46 -30.08
N VAL A 279 74.70 25.93 -30.41
CA VAL A 279 74.92 24.86 -31.39
C VAL A 279 74.91 23.48 -30.70
N TYR A 280 73.94 22.59 -30.99
CA TYR A 280 73.88 21.59 -32.08
C TYR A 280 74.61 20.26 -31.74
N SER A 281 73.82 19.18 -31.51
CA SER A 281 74.30 17.79 -31.50
C SER A 281 73.38 16.92 -32.38
N LYS A 282 73.96 15.98 -33.14
CA LYS A 282 73.24 15.13 -34.10
C LYS A 282 72.16 14.26 -33.43
N GLU A 283 72.37 13.79 -32.21
CA GLU A 283 71.42 12.90 -31.52
C GLU A 283 70.12 13.62 -31.12
N LYS A 284 70.21 14.88 -30.66
CA LYS A 284 69.02 15.64 -30.28
C LYS A 284 68.14 15.93 -31.50
N LYS A 285 68.71 16.05 -32.72
CA LYS A 285 67.92 16.09 -33.97
C LYS A 285 67.15 14.80 -34.23
N ARG A 286 67.68 13.61 -33.92
CA ARG A 286 66.93 12.35 -34.06
C ARG A 286 65.76 12.30 -33.07
N ARG A 287 65.99 12.64 -31.80
CA ARG A 287 64.93 12.67 -30.77
C ARG A 287 63.87 13.74 -31.07
N VAL A 288 64.25 14.94 -31.49
CA VAL A 288 63.29 16.00 -31.88
C VAL A 288 62.52 15.63 -33.14
N ARG A 289 63.11 14.97 -34.14
CA ARG A 289 62.34 14.42 -35.27
C ARG A 289 61.34 13.35 -34.83
N ILE A 290 61.74 12.41 -33.98
CA ILE A 290 60.82 11.38 -33.46
C ILE A 290 59.66 12.05 -32.70
N ILE A 291 59.94 13.02 -31.83
CA ILE A 291 58.90 13.77 -31.10
C ILE A 291 57.99 14.54 -32.07
N LEU A 292 58.53 15.22 -33.09
CA LEU A 292 57.72 15.93 -34.10
C LEU A 292 56.92 14.98 -35.00
N CYS A 293 57.42 13.77 -35.29
CA CYS A 293 56.66 12.75 -36.01
C CYS A 293 55.58 12.08 -35.13
N VAL A 294 55.82 11.91 -33.83
CA VAL A 294 54.81 11.40 -32.88
C VAL A 294 53.74 12.45 -32.60
N VAL A 295 54.13 13.70 -32.32
CA VAL A 295 53.19 14.82 -32.14
C VAL A 295 52.46 15.13 -33.44
N GLY A 296 53.15 15.12 -34.59
CA GLY A 296 52.53 15.23 -35.91
C GLY A 296 51.58 14.07 -36.22
N GLY A 297 51.91 12.85 -35.78
CA GLY A 297 51.03 11.68 -35.88
C GLY A 297 49.80 11.77 -34.97
N ILE A 298 49.96 12.23 -33.73
CA ILE A 298 48.84 12.48 -32.81
C ILE A 298 47.94 13.60 -33.33
N ILE A 299 48.51 14.69 -33.86
CA ILE A 299 47.75 15.76 -34.49
C ILE A 299 47.07 15.26 -35.78
N ALA A 300 47.72 14.43 -36.60
CA ALA A 300 47.10 13.84 -37.78
C ALA A 300 45.97 12.87 -37.40
N ILE A 301 46.11 12.09 -36.33
CA ILE A 301 45.05 11.21 -35.81
C ILE A 301 43.91 12.04 -35.20
N ALA A 302 44.19 13.13 -34.49
CA ALA A 302 43.17 14.04 -33.97
C ALA A 302 42.43 14.79 -35.09
N LEU A 303 43.14 15.19 -36.16
CA LEU A 303 42.57 15.79 -37.36
C LEU A 303 41.81 14.77 -38.21
N LEU A 304 42.24 13.51 -38.26
CA LEU A 304 41.48 12.42 -38.89
C LEU A 304 40.26 12.04 -38.06
N ALA A 305 40.33 12.06 -36.73
CA ALA A 305 39.21 11.80 -35.85
C ALA A 305 38.18 12.94 -35.87
N THR A 306 38.63 14.20 -35.96
CA THR A 306 37.73 15.34 -36.14
C THR A 306 37.20 15.45 -37.58
N MET A 307 37.98 15.11 -38.61
CA MET A 307 37.44 14.93 -39.97
C MET A 307 36.42 13.79 -40.02
N LEU A 308 36.69 12.65 -39.39
CA LEU A 308 35.75 11.53 -39.33
C LEU A 308 34.48 11.92 -38.55
N ALA A 309 34.60 12.62 -37.43
CA ALA A 309 33.46 13.14 -36.67
C ALA A 309 32.72 14.29 -37.38
N LEU A 310 33.37 15.00 -38.31
CA LEU A 310 32.73 15.99 -39.18
C LEU A 310 32.05 15.33 -40.39
N ILE A 311 32.62 14.27 -40.96
CA ILE A 311 32.02 13.47 -42.03
C ILE A 311 30.78 12.73 -41.50
N LEU A 312 30.90 12.06 -40.35
CA LEU A 312 29.80 11.46 -39.60
C LEU A 312 28.75 12.47 -39.09
N ARG A 313 29.00 13.79 -39.21
CA ARG A 313 28.00 14.86 -38.98
C ARG A 313 27.51 15.51 -40.27
N SER A 314 28.28 15.50 -41.36
CA SER A 314 27.87 16.07 -42.65
C SER A 314 26.91 15.15 -43.41
N ASP A 315 27.02 13.83 -43.21
CA ASP A 315 26.05 12.85 -43.71
C ASP A 315 24.65 13.05 -43.05
N ASP A 316 24.56 13.82 -41.96
CA ASP A 316 23.34 14.12 -41.22
C ASP A 316 22.64 15.43 -41.64
N GLU A 317 23.25 16.28 -42.50
CA GLU A 317 22.70 17.59 -42.90
C GLU A 317 22.30 17.72 -44.39
N ASN A 318 22.52 16.71 -45.25
CA ASN A 318 22.06 16.74 -46.65
C ASN A 318 21.46 15.41 -47.14
N GLY A 319 20.45 14.92 -46.41
CA GLY A 319 19.60 13.79 -46.81
C GLY A 319 18.12 14.06 -46.50
N SER A 320 17.21 13.48 -47.28
CA SER A 320 15.77 13.50 -46.98
C SER A 320 15.52 12.96 -45.58
N SER A 321 14.62 13.58 -44.81
CA SER A 321 14.39 13.26 -43.40
C SER A 321 13.54 12.00 -43.19
N ASP A 322 14.00 10.87 -43.73
CA ASP A 322 13.49 9.51 -43.49
C ASP A 322 14.50 8.69 -42.67
N LYS A 323 15.09 9.31 -41.63
CA LYS A 323 15.40 8.53 -40.43
C LYS A 323 14.05 8.03 -39.91
N PRO A 324 13.86 6.72 -39.64
CA PRO A 324 12.64 6.28 -39.00
C PRO A 324 12.50 7.03 -37.68
N LYS A 325 11.38 7.73 -37.49
CA LYS A 325 11.10 8.36 -36.20
C LYS A 325 11.01 7.25 -35.16
N ASP A 326 11.73 7.41 -34.07
CA ASP A 326 11.69 6.48 -32.93
C ASP A 326 10.33 6.61 -32.23
N ASN A 327 9.31 5.99 -32.84
CA ASN A 327 7.91 6.07 -32.42
C ASN A 327 7.60 5.10 -31.27
N ALA A 328 8.61 4.63 -30.54
CA ALA A 328 8.44 3.80 -29.35
C ALA A 328 8.02 4.65 -28.15
N ILE A 329 7.29 4.04 -27.22
CA ILE A 329 6.92 4.66 -25.94
C ILE A 329 8.17 4.74 -25.06
N ASN A 330 8.41 5.86 -24.37
CA ASN A 330 9.50 5.98 -23.39
C ASN A 330 9.00 5.69 -21.98
N LEU A 331 9.92 5.39 -21.06
CA LEU A 331 9.56 5.14 -19.67
C LEU A 331 8.86 6.36 -19.05
N GLU A 332 9.34 7.57 -19.34
CA GLU A 332 8.73 8.83 -18.89
C GLU A 332 7.30 9.06 -19.38
N ASP A 333 6.93 8.53 -20.56
CA ASP A 333 5.57 8.67 -21.10
C ASP A 333 4.55 7.85 -20.29
N VAL A 334 5.02 6.76 -19.67
CA VAL A 334 4.27 5.95 -18.69
C VAL A 334 4.35 6.58 -17.29
N LEU A 335 5.56 6.90 -16.81
CA LEU A 335 5.78 7.43 -15.45
C LEU A 335 5.14 8.80 -15.19
N SER A 336 4.93 9.62 -16.23
CA SER A 336 4.18 10.88 -16.11
C SER A 336 2.65 10.72 -16.26
N GLY A 337 2.15 9.48 -16.42
CA GLY A 337 0.74 9.17 -16.67
C GLY A 337 0.21 9.75 -17.98
N GLN A 338 1.10 10.24 -18.85
CA GLN A 338 0.74 11.06 -20.01
C GLN A 338 0.06 10.30 -21.14
N LEU A 339 0.19 8.97 -21.15
CA LEU A 339 -0.47 8.05 -22.06
C LEU A 339 -1.66 7.30 -21.41
N TYR A 340 -2.06 7.67 -20.20
CA TYR A 340 -3.18 7.02 -19.52
C TYR A 340 -4.51 7.51 -20.07
N ALA A 341 -5.46 6.57 -20.21
CA ALA A 341 -6.81 6.88 -20.64
C ALA A 341 -7.60 7.49 -19.48
N LYS A 342 -8.15 8.68 -19.71
CA LYS A 342 -9.13 9.28 -18.80
C LYS A 342 -10.38 8.40 -18.73
N ARG A 343 -11.01 8.40 -17.56
CA ARG A 343 -12.23 7.64 -17.25
C ARG A 343 -13.36 8.60 -16.87
N PHE A 344 -14.52 8.04 -16.52
CA PHE A 344 -15.53 8.78 -15.77
C PHE A 344 -14.92 9.38 -14.50
N ASN A 345 -15.14 10.67 -14.25
CA ASN A 345 -14.49 11.46 -13.20
C ASN A 345 -15.50 12.32 -12.41
N GLY A 346 -16.75 11.86 -12.35
CA GLY A 346 -17.84 12.51 -11.63
C GLY A 346 -18.60 11.52 -10.76
N SER A 347 -19.58 12.04 -10.03
CA SER A 347 -20.47 11.26 -9.17
C SER A 347 -21.92 11.63 -9.47
N TRP A 348 -22.85 10.69 -9.36
CA TRP A 348 -24.27 11.01 -9.51
C TRP A 348 -24.73 11.90 -8.36
N SER A 349 -25.36 13.02 -8.73
CA SER A 349 -25.95 14.02 -7.85
C SER A 349 -27.46 13.81 -7.74
N ASN A 350 -28.20 14.78 -7.21
CA ASN A 350 -29.67 14.71 -7.17
C ASN A 350 -30.25 14.68 -8.59
N GLY A 351 -31.23 13.80 -8.86
CA GLY A 351 -31.97 13.78 -10.13
C GLY A 351 -31.17 13.15 -11.28
N ASN A 352 -31.08 13.87 -12.42
CA ASN A 352 -30.37 13.41 -13.62
C ASN A 352 -28.93 13.93 -13.71
N SER A 353 -28.43 14.55 -12.63
CA SER A 353 -27.22 15.36 -12.66
C SER A 353 -25.98 14.59 -12.25
N VAL A 354 -24.84 14.91 -12.87
CA VAL A 354 -23.51 14.45 -12.44
C VAL A 354 -22.73 15.66 -11.90
N ILE A 355 -22.18 15.55 -10.70
CA ILE A 355 -21.27 16.53 -10.11
C ILE A 355 -19.82 16.10 -10.36
N TYR A 356 -18.97 17.02 -10.81
CA TYR A 356 -17.56 16.74 -11.15
C TYR A 356 -16.68 18.00 -11.11
N ARG A 357 -15.36 17.81 -11.10
CA ARG A 357 -14.38 18.91 -11.14
C ARG A 357 -13.96 19.20 -12.58
N VAL A 358 -13.98 20.47 -12.97
CA VAL A 358 -13.45 20.98 -14.25
C VAL A 358 -12.43 22.07 -13.95
N ASN A 359 -11.15 21.78 -14.22
CA ASN A 359 -10.02 22.62 -13.81
C ASN A 359 -10.02 22.82 -12.27
N ALA A 360 -10.24 24.05 -11.80
CA ALA A 360 -10.38 24.41 -10.39
C ALA A 360 -11.83 24.47 -9.92
N ASP A 361 -12.82 24.31 -10.80
CA ASP A 361 -14.22 24.60 -10.52
C ASP A 361 -15.01 23.30 -10.29
N ILE A 362 -15.96 23.33 -9.35
CA ILE A 362 -16.95 22.26 -9.15
C ILE A 362 -18.18 22.61 -9.98
N VAL A 363 -18.60 21.68 -10.84
CA VAL A 363 -19.72 21.86 -11.77
C VAL A 363 -20.70 20.70 -11.67
N GLU A 364 -21.96 20.98 -12.02
CA GLU A 364 -23.05 20.02 -12.08
C GLU A 364 -23.67 20.03 -13.47
N LEU A 365 -23.73 18.87 -14.13
CA LEU A 365 -24.26 18.67 -15.47
C LEU A 365 -25.55 17.85 -15.41
N ASP A 366 -26.69 18.43 -15.78
CA ASP A 366 -27.90 17.64 -16.04
C ASP A 366 -27.73 16.87 -17.36
N THR A 367 -27.74 15.54 -17.29
CA THR A 367 -27.38 14.67 -18.42
C THR A 367 -28.49 14.51 -19.47
N LYS A 368 -29.69 15.09 -19.26
CA LYS A 368 -30.81 15.04 -20.23
C LYS A 368 -30.91 16.34 -21.04
N THR A 369 -30.63 17.47 -20.42
CA THR A 369 -30.61 18.82 -21.02
C THR A 369 -29.22 19.23 -21.49
N GLN A 370 -28.16 18.56 -21.00
CA GLN A 370 -26.74 18.88 -21.23
C GLN A 370 -26.31 20.26 -20.70
N VAL A 371 -27.09 20.85 -19.77
CA VAL A 371 -26.77 22.13 -19.13
C VAL A 371 -25.72 21.92 -18.03
N VAL A 372 -24.56 22.54 -18.18
CA VAL A 372 -23.52 22.63 -17.15
C VAL A 372 -23.78 23.88 -16.29
N THR A 373 -23.89 23.68 -14.98
CA THR A 373 -23.99 24.75 -13.97
C THR A 373 -22.73 24.74 -13.11
N THR A 374 -22.06 25.88 -12.96
CA THR A 374 -20.96 26.02 -12.00
C THR A 374 -21.52 26.15 -10.59
N LEU A 375 -21.22 25.17 -9.71
CA LEU A 375 -21.64 25.18 -8.32
C LEU A 375 -20.70 26.01 -7.44
N LEU A 376 -19.39 25.92 -7.69
CA LEU A 376 -18.38 26.72 -7.01
C LEU A 376 -17.14 26.91 -7.89
N SER A 377 -16.73 28.17 -8.08
CA SER A 377 -15.49 28.52 -8.79
C SER A 377 -14.28 28.55 -7.86
N ASN A 378 -13.09 28.25 -8.39
CA ASN A 378 -11.81 28.27 -7.67
C ASN A 378 -11.78 27.38 -6.40
N ALA A 379 -12.48 26.25 -6.46
CA ALA A 379 -12.56 25.22 -5.42
C ALA A 379 -11.33 24.28 -5.37
N ALA A 380 -10.21 24.64 -6.02
CA ALA A 380 -9.03 23.77 -6.20
C ALA A 380 -8.42 23.22 -4.90
N HIS A 381 -8.63 23.90 -3.77
CA HIS A 381 -8.12 23.53 -2.44
C HIS A 381 -9.04 22.57 -1.68
N TYR A 382 -10.25 22.30 -2.17
CA TYR A 382 -11.14 21.27 -1.65
C TYR A 382 -10.92 19.96 -2.41
N VAL A 383 -10.51 18.91 -1.71
CA VAL A 383 -10.26 17.59 -2.32
C VAL A 383 -11.58 16.84 -2.55
N LEU A 384 -12.47 16.85 -1.57
CA LEU A 384 -13.80 16.23 -1.60
C LEU A 384 -14.90 17.29 -1.76
N PHE A 385 -15.97 16.90 -2.44
CA PHE A 385 -17.22 17.65 -2.48
C PHE A 385 -18.42 16.69 -2.56
N GLU A 386 -19.45 16.88 -1.73
CA GLU A 386 -20.68 16.08 -1.80
C GLU A 386 -21.93 16.90 -1.46
N LYS A 387 -22.97 16.78 -2.29
CA LYS A 387 -24.21 17.56 -2.21
C LYS A 387 -25.26 16.85 -1.35
N SER A 388 -25.91 17.59 -0.46
CA SER A 388 -26.95 17.07 0.45
C SER A 388 -28.11 16.40 -0.29
N ALA A 389 -28.85 15.51 0.37
CA ALA A 389 -29.93 14.76 -0.27
C ALA A 389 -31.11 15.66 -0.72
N ASP A 390 -31.33 16.78 -0.05
CA ASP A 390 -32.26 17.85 -0.48
C ASP A 390 -31.67 18.83 -1.52
N GLY A 391 -30.38 18.72 -1.83
CA GLY A 391 -29.67 19.58 -2.78
C GLY A 391 -29.40 21.02 -2.32
N GLN A 392 -29.68 21.37 -1.05
CA GLN A 392 -29.55 22.76 -0.55
C GLN A 392 -28.12 23.14 -0.11
N LEU A 393 -27.32 22.14 0.29
CA LEU A 393 -25.98 22.33 0.84
C LEU A 393 -24.94 21.50 0.05
N LEU A 394 -23.70 21.97 0.06
CA LEU A 394 -22.52 21.27 -0.47
C LEU A 394 -21.48 21.15 0.65
N LEU A 395 -21.15 19.91 1.02
CA LEU A 395 -20.03 19.59 1.90
C LEU A 395 -18.74 19.69 1.09
N LEU A 396 -17.71 20.32 1.66
CA LEU A 396 -16.42 20.58 1.00
C LEU A 396 -15.29 20.26 1.98
N ALA A 397 -14.36 19.36 1.63
CA ALA A 397 -13.27 18.97 2.53
C ALA A 397 -11.91 19.54 2.08
N LYS A 398 -11.19 20.15 3.02
CA LYS A 398 -9.86 20.79 2.87
C LYS A 398 -8.88 20.21 3.90
N ASN A 399 -7.60 20.58 3.79
CA ASN A 399 -6.54 20.17 4.73
C ASN A 399 -6.47 18.64 4.92
N TYR A 400 -6.68 17.92 3.82
CA TYR A 400 -6.69 16.46 3.74
C TYR A 400 -5.35 15.84 4.12
N LYS A 401 -5.40 14.74 4.89
CA LYS A 401 -4.25 13.94 5.35
C LYS A 401 -4.62 12.46 5.25
N LYS A 402 -3.99 11.71 4.35
CA LYS A 402 -4.13 10.23 4.26
C LYS A 402 -3.70 9.60 5.59
N ASN A 403 -4.36 8.53 6.03
CA ASN A 403 -3.96 7.75 7.21
C ASN A 403 -3.58 6.31 6.79
N PHE A 404 -4.54 5.52 6.30
CA PHE A 404 -4.29 4.21 5.66
C PHE A 404 -4.80 4.26 4.19
N ARG A 405 -5.35 3.16 3.66
CA ARG A 405 -5.79 3.07 2.25
C ARG A 405 -7.01 3.95 1.93
N TYR A 406 -7.96 4.04 2.86
CA TYR A 406 -9.22 4.76 2.71
C TYR A 406 -9.44 5.81 3.80
N SER A 407 -8.86 5.64 5.00
CA SER A 407 -8.96 6.60 6.09
C SER A 407 -8.10 7.83 5.89
N PHE A 408 -8.63 8.96 6.34
CA PHE A 408 -8.01 10.26 6.26
C PHE A 408 -8.55 11.16 7.36
N LEU A 409 -7.87 12.29 7.59
CA LEU A 409 -8.41 13.43 8.32
C LEU A 409 -8.64 14.59 7.35
N ALA A 410 -9.71 15.35 7.52
CA ALA A 410 -9.95 16.61 6.81
C ALA A 410 -10.72 17.63 7.67
N GLU A 411 -10.53 18.91 7.38
CA GLU A 411 -11.43 19.97 7.82
C GLU A 411 -12.56 20.12 6.79
N TYR A 412 -13.75 20.49 7.24
CA TYR A 412 -14.92 20.59 6.36
C TYR A 412 -15.58 21.97 6.43
N ASP A 413 -15.96 22.51 5.28
CA ASP A 413 -16.82 23.69 5.14
C ASP A 413 -18.15 23.28 4.49
N ILE A 414 -19.23 23.97 4.85
CA ILE A 414 -20.57 23.82 4.29
C ILE A 414 -20.88 25.06 3.44
N TYR A 415 -21.11 24.87 2.15
CA TYR A 415 -21.60 25.93 1.25
C TYR A 415 -23.12 25.83 1.08
N ASN A 416 -23.83 26.95 1.25
CA ASN A 416 -25.28 27.02 1.11
C ASN A 416 -25.69 27.71 -0.20
N PHE A 417 -26.40 26.98 -1.08
CA PHE A 417 -26.78 27.49 -2.41
C PHE A 417 -27.85 28.60 -2.39
N SER A 418 -28.63 28.72 -1.31
CA SER A 418 -29.69 29.74 -1.21
C SER A 418 -29.16 31.10 -0.72
N SER A 419 -28.12 31.11 0.10
CA SER A 419 -27.47 32.33 0.62
C SER A 419 -26.13 32.66 -0.04
N ASN A 420 -25.52 31.70 -0.76
CA ASN A 420 -24.16 31.77 -1.30
C ASN A 420 -23.09 32.05 -0.22
N THR A 421 -23.27 31.46 0.97
CA THR A 421 -22.37 31.63 2.12
C THR A 421 -21.69 30.31 2.50
N PHE A 422 -20.44 30.42 2.96
CA PHE A 422 -19.71 29.35 3.61
C PHE A 422 -19.90 29.39 5.13
N THR A 423 -20.11 28.22 5.73
CA THR A 423 -20.12 28.00 7.18
C THR A 423 -19.14 26.87 7.50
N PRO A 424 -18.08 27.09 8.29
CA PRO A 424 -17.23 26.01 8.79
C PRO A 424 -18.06 24.92 9.50
N LEU A 425 -17.82 23.64 9.19
CA LEU A 425 -18.39 22.56 9.99
C LEU A 425 -17.62 22.48 11.30
N THR A 426 -18.29 22.87 12.39
CA THR A 426 -17.70 22.89 13.73
C THR A 426 -18.29 21.81 14.63
N ILE A 427 -17.47 21.38 15.58
CA ILE A 427 -17.84 20.56 16.74
C ILE A 427 -17.33 21.25 18.00
N ARG A 428 -18.15 21.31 19.06
CA ARG A 428 -17.89 22.08 20.29
C ARG A 428 -17.61 23.58 20.04
N ASN A 429 -18.06 24.09 18.89
CA ASN A 429 -17.82 25.42 18.30
C ASN A 429 -16.41 25.66 17.69
N GLU A 430 -15.59 24.62 17.52
CA GLU A 430 -14.26 24.70 16.89
C GLU A 430 -14.26 23.98 15.52
N GLN A 431 -13.55 24.52 14.52
CA GLN A 431 -13.27 23.79 13.27
C GLN A 431 -12.01 22.95 13.49
N VAL A 432 -12.13 21.64 13.27
CA VAL A 432 -11.08 20.65 13.56
C VAL A 432 -10.99 19.64 12.43
N LEU A 433 -9.91 18.86 12.45
CA LEU A 433 -9.76 17.67 11.61
C LEU A 433 -10.73 16.57 12.08
N LEU A 434 -11.58 16.09 11.17
CA LEU A 434 -12.54 15.01 11.36
C LEU A 434 -12.11 13.79 10.53
N SER A 435 -12.31 12.57 11.06
CA SER A 435 -11.97 11.31 10.37
C SER A 435 -13.07 10.78 9.46
N MET A 436 -14.28 11.29 9.64
CA MET A 436 -15.46 10.94 8.85
C MET A 436 -16.50 12.05 8.95
N VAL A 437 -17.13 12.41 7.82
CA VAL A 437 -18.39 13.14 7.75
C VAL A 437 -19.26 12.47 6.69
N GLN A 438 -20.50 12.12 7.04
CA GLN A 438 -21.43 11.38 6.19
C GLN A 438 -22.80 12.08 6.21
N TRP A 439 -23.32 12.46 5.03
CA TRP A 439 -24.70 12.95 4.90
C TRP A 439 -25.71 11.83 5.18
N ALA A 440 -26.84 12.18 5.78
CA ALA A 440 -28.01 11.32 5.82
C ALA A 440 -28.62 11.15 4.41
N PRO A 441 -29.31 10.03 4.13
CA PRO A 441 -29.92 9.77 2.82
C PRO A 441 -31.12 10.68 2.50
N VAL A 442 -31.59 11.49 3.45
CA VAL A 442 -32.68 12.46 3.27
C VAL A 442 -32.34 13.80 3.93
N GLY A 443 -32.82 14.90 3.34
CA GLY A 443 -32.60 16.24 3.88
C GLY A 443 -31.12 16.67 3.84
N ASN A 444 -30.67 17.29 4.94
CA ASN A 444 -29.31 17.74 5.16
C ASN A 444 -28.83 17.48 6.61
N ALA A 445 -29.35 16.43 7.24
CA ALA A 445 -28.76 15.88 8.46
C ALA A 445 -27.41 15.21 8.14
N LEU A 446 -26.49 15.16 9.10
CA LEU A 446 -25.22 14.46 8.95
C LEU A 446 -24.75 13.81 10.25
N ILE A 447 -23.84 12.85 10.13
CA ILE A 447 -23.05 12.30 11.24
C ILE A 447 -21.56 12.55 10.96
N MET A 448 -20.79 12.76 12.02
CA MET A 448 -19.34 12.94 11.96
C MET A 448 -18.63 12.11 13.03
N ASN A 449 -17.38 11.72 12.77
CA ASN A 449 -16.50 11.16 13.79
C ASN A 449 -15.45 12.19 14.22
N PHE A 450 -15.33 12.37 15.54
CA PHE A 450 -14.32 13.20 16.18
C PHE A 450 -13.77 12.47 17.41
N ASN A 451 -12.45 12.36 17.52
CA ASN A 451 -11.76 11.62 18.59
C ASN A 451 -12.42 10.25 18.87
N ARG A 452 -12.55 9.44 17.80
CA ARG A 452 -13.14 8.08 17.79
C ARG A 452 -14.61 7.98 18.18
N ASN A 453 -15.31 9.10 18.40
CA ASN A 453 -16.69 9.16 18.84
C ASN A 453 -17.62 9.76 17.77
N LEU A 454 -18.87 9.29 17.73
CA LEU A 454 -19.89 9.72 16.76
C LEU A 454 -20.73 10.89 17.29
N TYR A 455 -20.94 11.88 16.43
CA TYR A 455 -21.77 13.06 16.70
C TYR A 455 -22.74 13.31 15.53
N TYR A 456 -24.00 13.57 15.83
CA TYR A 456 -25.07 13.77 14.84
C TYR A 456 -25.58 15.21 14.84
N LYS A 457 -25.93 15.73 13.67
CA LYS A 457 -26.60 17.03 13.48
C LYS A 457 -27.87 16.84 12.63
N LYS A 458 -29.01 17.35 13.10
CA LYS A 458 -30.31 17.23 12.40
C LYS A 458 -30.38 18.06 11.12
N SER A 459 -29.65 19.17 11.08
CA SER A 459 -29.19 19.89 9.90
C SER A 459 -27.71 20.20 10.08
N ALA A 460 -26.90 20.25 9.02
CA ALA A 460 -25.47 20.61 9.13
C ALA A 460 -25.19 21.94 9.85
N LEU A 461 -26.18 22.84 9.92
CA LEU A 461 -26.11 24.14 10.60
C LEU A 461 -26.61 24.13 12.06
N ASP A 462 -27.18 23.02 12.53
CA ASP A 462 -27.62 22.84 13.92
C ASP A 462 -26.43 22.56 14.88
N PRO A 463 -26.63 22.69 16.21
CA PRO A 463 -25.71 22.10 17.18
C PRO A 463 -25.71 20.55 17.10
N GLU A 464 -24.58 19.94 17.42
CA GLU A 464 -24.43 18.49 17.50
C GLU A 464 -24.97 17.87 18.79
N ILE A 465 -25.39 16.60 18.69
CA ILE A 465 -25.57 15.69 19.82
C ILE A 465 -24.54 14.56 19.75
N ALA A 466 -24.06 14.08 20.89
CA ALA A 466 -23.19 12.91 20.96
C ALA A 466 -24.02 11.62 20.83
N ILE A 467 -23.62 10.73 19.93
CA ILE A 467 -24.20 9.39 19.74
C ILE A 467 -23.38 8.36 20.53
N THR A 468 -22.07 8.55 20.66
CA THR A 468 -21.19 7.78 21.56
C THR A 468 -20.37 8.70 22.46
N SER A 469 -19.89 8.18 23.59
CA SER A 469 -19.03 8.93 24.53
C SER A 469 -18.07 8.00 25.27
N ASP A 470 -16.89 7.77 24.70
CA ASP A 470 -15.73 7.19 25.40
C ASP A 470 -14.65 8.25 25.65
N ASP A 471 -14.51 8.68 26.91
CA ASP A 471 -13.49 9.62 27.38
C ASP A 471 -12.07 9.02 27.51
N ASN A 472 -11.93 7.69 27.37
CA ASN A 472 -10.65 7.00 27.43
C ASN A 472 -10.00 6.87 26.04
N GLY A 473 -10.82 6.83 24.97
CA GLY A 473 -10.37 6.68 23.58
C GLY A 473 -10.01 5.25 23.19
N ILE A 474 -10.49 4.26 23.95
CA ILE A 474 -10.24 2.82 23.74
C ILE A 474 -10.97 2.38 22.48
N PHE A 475 -12.26 2.69 22.38
CA PHE A 475 -13.12 2.18 21.32
C PHE A 475 -13.12 3.07 20.06
N LEU A 476 -13.14 2.45 18.89
CA LEU A 476 -13.44 3.14 17.62
C LEU A 476 -14.93 2.97 17.33
N ASN A 477 -15.67 4.08 17.16
CA ASN A 477 -17.11 4.04 16.96
C ASN A 477 -17.47 4.51 15.55
N GLY A 478 -17.98 3.63 14.70
CA GLY A 478 -18.43 3.96 13.35
C GLY A 478 -17.32 4.30 12.33
N ILE A 479 -16.06 4.18 12.73
CA ILE A 479 -14.89 4.09 11.84
C ILE A 479 -14.20 2.75 12.15
N PRO A 480 -13.69 2.02 11.15
CA PRO A 480 -12.99 0.76 11.37
C PRO A 480 -11.60 0.95 11.97
N ASP A 481 -11.03 -0.13 12.49
CA ASP A 481 -9.59 -0.27 12.70
C ASP A 481 -8.87 -0.66 11.40
N TRP A 482 -7.55 -0.85 11.44
CA TRP A 482 -6.75 -1.18 10.25
C TRP A 482 -7.25 -2.44 9.52
N VAL A 483 -7.55 -3.54 10.24
CA VAL A 483 -7.87 -4.82 9.58
C VAL A 483 -9.27 -4.83 8.97
N TYR A 484 -10.23 -4.10 9.57
CA TYR A 484 -11.55 -3.92 8.98
C TYR A 484 -11.59 -2.90 7.84
N GLU A 485 -10.71 -1.90 7.86
CA GLU A 485 -10.56 -0.97 6.73
C GLU A 485 -10.01 -1.69 5.49
N GLU A 486 -8.93 -2.47 5.65
CA GLU A 486 -8.21 -3.10 4.56
C GLU A 486 -8.88 -4.38 4.04
N GLU A 487 -9.21 -5.32 4.93
CA GLU A 487 -9.54 -6.71 4.58
C GLU A 487 -11.03 -7.08 4.72
N VAL A 488 -11.90 -6.13 5.11
CA VAL A 488 -13.34 -6.37 5.32
C VAL A 488 -14.24 -5.38 4.58
N PHE A 489 -14.08 -4.06 4.77
CA PHE A 489 -14.99 -3.05 4.22
C PHE A 489 -14.47 -2.24 3.04
N SER A 490 -13.15 -2.18 2.83
CA SER A 490 -12.51 -1.33 1.82
C SER A 490 -13.00 0.13 1.87
N SER A 491 -13.09 0.68 3.09
CA SER A 491 -13.78 1.94 3.40
C SER A 491 -13.39 2.46 4.78
N ASN A 492 -13.34 3.78 4.98
CA ASN A 492 -13.17 4.41 6.29
C ASN A 492 -14.47 4.60 7.08
N VAL A 493 -15.60 4.12 6.54
CA VAL A 493 -16.96 4.31 7.09
C VAL A 493 -17.51 2.97 7.60
N ALA A 494 -17.80 2.91 8.90
CA ALA A 494 -18.53 1.82 9.56
C ALA A 494 -19.87 2.32 10.15
N THR A 495 -20.54 3.24 9.45
CA THR A 495 -21.88 3.77 9.77
C THR A 495 -22.85 3.69 8.58
N TRP A 496 -24.08 3.25 8.85
CA TRP A 496 -25.12 3.02 7.85
C TRP A 496 -26.47 3.56 8.31
N PHE A 497 -26.97 4.63 7.69
CA PHE A 497 -28.31 5.17 7.95
C PHE A 497 -29.41 4.25 7.40
N ASN A 498 -30.56 4.20 8.08
CA ASN A 498 -31.77 3.64 7.49
C ASN A 498 -32.30 4.53 6.35
N PRO A 499 -33.16 4.02 5.44
CA PRO A 499 -33.60 4.78 4.25
C PRO A 499 -34.31 6.11 4.56
N THR A 500 -34.87 6.27 5.76
CA THR A 500 -35.52 7.51 6.23
C THR A 500 -34.61 8.44 7.02
N GLY A 501 -33.34 8.09 7.26
CA GLY A 501 -32.40 8.89 8.06
C GLY A 501 -32.78 9.08 9.53
N THR A 502 -33.71 8.26 10.05
CA THR A 502 -34.23 8.31 11.43
C THR A 502 -33.51 7.38 12.38
N GLN A 503 -32.84 6.35 11.86
CA GLN A 503 -31.98 5.44 12.61
C GLN A 503 -30.63 5.29 11.89
N ILE A 504 -29.60 4.92 12.65
CA ILE A 504 -28.29 4.58 12.11
C ILE A 504 -27.74 3.32 12.80
N ALA A 505 -27.13 2.43 12.02
CA ALA A 505 -26.37 1.30 12.51
C ALA A 505 -24.87 1.63 12.47
N PHE A 506 -24.09 1.18 13.44
CA PHE A 506 -22.65 1.36 13.47
C PHE A 506 -21.94 0.23 14.22
N ILE A 507 -20.68 -0.04 13.88
CA ILE A 507 -19.84 -0.97 14.64
C ILE A 507 -18.97 -0.19 15.63
N GLN A 508 -18.84 -0.73 16.84
CA GLN A 508 -17.83 -0.37 17.82
C GLN A 508 -16.72 -1.43 17.79
N PHE A 509 -15.47 -0.99 17.64
CA PHE A 509 -14.27 -1.84 17.62
C PHE A 509 -13.48 -1.66 18.93
N ASP A 510 -12.96 -2.77 19.44
CA ASP A 510 -12.11 -2.86 20.63
C ASP A 510 -10.79 -3.58 20.26
N ASP A 511 -9.76 -2.77 20.02
CA ASP A 511 -8.41 -3.22 19.66
C ASP A 511 -7.59 -3.66 20.89
N SER A 512 -8.14 -3.58 22.12
CA SER A 512 -7.38 -3.91 23.34
C SER A 512 -6.83 -5.35 23.45
N PRO A 513 -7.38 -6.40 22.80
CA PRO A 513 -6.72 -7.72 22.76
C PRO A 513 -5.69 -7.85 21.61
N THR A 514 -5.68 -6.93 20.65
CA THR A 514 -4.86 -7.02 19.43
C THR A 514 -3.44 -6.50 19.68
N HIS A 515 -2.45 -7.16 19.07
CA HIS A 515 -1.06 -6.75 19.20
C HIS A 515 -0.78 -5.47 18.41
N VAL A 516 -0.12 -4.52 19.05
CA VAL A 516 0.42 -3.32 18.39
C VAL A 516 1.76 -3.68 17.76
N ILE A 517 1.91 -3.41 16.45
CA ILE A 517 3.20 -3.34 15.78
C ILE A 517 3.69 -1.90 15.75
N ASN A 518 5.01 -1.73 15.71
CA ASN A 518 5.63 -0.43 15.50
C ASN A 518 6.74 -0.50 14.44
N PHE A 519 6.95 0.63 13.76
CA PHE A 519 8.04 0.83 12.81
C PHE A 519 8.60 2.26 12.94
N PRO A 520 9.91 2.44 12.67
CA PRO A 520 10.57 3.74 12.79
C PRO A 520 10.18 4.66 11.64
N TYR A 521 9.98 5.92 11.98
CA TYR A 521 9.75 7.02 11.06
C TYR A 521 10.94 7.99 11.11
N TYR A 522 11.58 8.25 9.96
CA TYR A 522 12.85 8.97 9.86
C TYR A 522 12.70 10.46 9.58
N GLY A 523 11.70 10.86 8.80
CA GLY A 523 11.27 12.23 8.56
C GLY A 523 12.26 13.14 7.81
N ASP A 524 11.91 14.42 7.76
CA ASP A 524 12.58 15.43 6.94
C ASP A 524 14.04 15.69 7.32
N ALA A 525 14.91 15.63 6.32
CA ALA A 525 16.35 15.84 6.47
C ALA A 525 16.67 17.27 6.92
N GLY A 526 17.01 17.42 8.20
CA GLY A 526 17.40 18.70 8.83
C GLY A 526 16.40 19.24 9.84
N ASP A 527 15.22 18.63 9.99
CA ASP A 527 14.31 18.96 11.08
C ASP A 527 14.77 18.31 12.40
N LEU A 528 14.94 19.13 13.44
CA LEU A 528 15.35 18.67 14.77
C LEU A 528 14.28 17.82 15.48
N ARG A 529 13.01 17.86 15.04
CA ARG A 529 11.96 16.94 15.52
C ARG A 529 12.32 15.47 15.29
N PHE A 530 13.02 15.17 14.19
CA PHE A 530 13.43 13.82 13.81
C PHE A 530 14.90 13.51 14.13
N GLN A 531 15.55 14.28 15.02
CA GLN A 531 16.91 13.99 15.49
C GLN A 531 17.04 12.56 16.07
N TYR A 532 15.94 12.04 16.60
CA TYR A 532 15.74 10.63 16.91
C TYR A 532 14.53 10.14 16.09
N PRO A 533 14.62 9.00 15.39
CA PRO A 533 13.47 8.44 14.69
C PRO A 533 12.29 8.27 15.63
N LEU A 534 11.16 8.80 15.19
CA LEU A 534 9.88 8.64 15.88
C LEU A 534 9.27 7.30 15.44
N HIS A 535 8.13 6.91 16.00
CA HIS A 535 7.56 5.57 15.77
C HIS A 535 6.07 5.71 15.45
N GLN A 536 5.65 5.02 14.38
CA GLN A 536 4.24 4.78 14.09
C GLN A 536 3.82 3.48 14.79
N GLU A 537 2.62 3.46 15.35
CA GLU A 537 2.07 2.33 16.11
C GLU A 537 0.69 1.98 15.56
N ILE A 538 0.47 0.71 15.22
CA ILE A 538 -0.78 0.21 14.60
C ILE A 538 -1.21 -1.08 15.33
N PRO A 539 -2.46 -1.18 15.83
CA PRO A 539 -3.04 -2.47 16.20
C PRO A 539 -3.21 -3.33 14.95
N TYR A 540 -2.49 -4.45 14.85
CA TYR A 540 -2.48 -5.30 13.67
C TYR A 540 -2.50 -6.77 14.10
N PRO A 541 -3.61 -7.51 13.89
CA PRO A 541 -3.69 -8.91 14.23
C PRO A 541 -2.97 -9.73 13.16
N LYS A 542 -1.80 -10.31 13.48
CA LYS A 542 -1.13 -11.30 12.61
C LYS A 542 -1.80 -12.66 12.73
N ALA A 543 -1.67 -13.52 11.72
CA ALA A 543 -2.24 -14.88 11.73
C ALA A 543 -1.95 -15.64 13.05
N GLY A 544 -3.00 -16.21 13.66
CA GLY A 544 -3.00 -16.88 14.96
C GLY A 544 -3.16 -15.96 16.19
N SER A 545 -3.00 -14.63 16.06
CA SER A 545 -3.17 -13.68 17.19
C SER A 545 -4.63 -13.23 17.37
N SER A 546 -4.94 -12.43 18.40
CA SER A 546 -6.32 -11.99 18.68
C SER A 546 -6.76 -10.83 17.78
N ASN A 547 -7.94 -11.00 17.15
CA ASN A 547 -8.59 -9.98 16.34
C ASN A 547 -9.23 -8.89 17.22
N PRO A 548 -9.50 -7.68 16.67
CA PRO A 548 -10.30 -6.68 17.37
C PRO A 548 -11.71 -7.22 17.65
N ARG A 549 -12.24 -6.94 18.83
CA ARG A 549 -13.61 -7.33 19.19
C ARG A 549 -14.59 -6.32 18.62
N VAL A 550 -15.67 -6.80 18.00
CA VAL A 550 -16.67 -5.95 17.33
C VAL A 550 -18.06 -6.08 17.93
N VAL A 551 -18.74 -4.95 18.12
CA VAL A 551 -20.13 -4.89 18.57
C VAL A 551 -20.93 -4.02 17.61
N LEU A 552 -21.93 -4.61 16.95
CA LEU A 552 -22.86 -3.89 16.09
C LEU A 552 -23.98 -3.26 16.94
N PHE A 553 -24.16 -1.94 16.81
CA PHE A 553 -25.20 -1.16 17.46
C PHE A 553 -26.19 -0.57 16.45
N THR A 554 -27.41 -0.30 16.91
CA THR A 554 -28.35 0.62 16.26
C THR A 554 -28.65 1.79 17.20
N ALA A 555 -28.90 2.97 16.62
CA ALA A 555 -29.21 4.20 17.31
C ALA A 555 -30.45 4.87 16.70
N ASP A 556 -31.47 5.12 17.53
CA ASP A 556 -32.66 5.91 17.17
C ASP A 556 -32.35 7.41 17.33
N LEU A 557 -32.24 8.12 16.20
CA LEU A 557 -31.78 9.51 16.17
C LEU A 557 -32.86 10.49 16.65
N GLU A 558 -34.14 10.12 16.55
CA GLU A 558 -35.24 10.93 17.09
C GLU A 558 -35.27 10.83 18.62
N ARG A 559 -35.13 9.62 19.18
CA ARG A 559 -34.99 9.41 20.64
C ARG A 559 -33.72 10.05 21.20
N ALA A 560 -32.63 10.08 20.44
CA ALA A 560 -31.39 10.77 20.82
C ALA A 560 -31.59 12.28 20.95
N LEU A 561 -32.27 12.91 19.98
CA LEU A 561 -32.64 14.34 20.04
C LEU A 561 -33.59 14.66 21.22
N GLU A 562 -34.44 13.70 21.62
CA GLU A 562 -35.30 13.82 22.80
C GLU A 562 -34.59 13.53 24.14
N GLY A 563 -33.31 13.15 24.13
CA GLY A 563 -32.56 12.79 25.35
C GLY A 563 -33.03 11.50 26.04
N LYS A 564 -33.69 10.61 25.30
CA LYS A 564 -34.13 9.28 25.78
C LYS A 564 -33.01 8.25 25.58
N GLU A 565 -33.15 7.06 26.15
CA GLU A 565 -32.35 5.91 25.73
C GLU A 565 -32.56 5.66 24.23
N PHE A 566 -31.49 5.49 23.44
CA PHE A 566 -31.56 5.33 21.98
C PHE A 566 -30.68 4.22 21.39
N LEU A 567 -29.69 3.71 22.12
CA LEU A 567 -28.78 2.66 21.65
C LEU A 567 -29.37 1.26 21.89
N THR A 568 -29.19 0.36 20.92
CA THR A 568 -29.47 -1.08 21.04
C THR A 568 -28.29 -1.88 20.48
N SER A 569 -27.79 -2.86 21.22
CA SER A 569 -26.77 -3.79 20.72
C SER A 569 -27.43 -4.95 19.97
N MET A 570 -26.93 -5.27 18.78
CA MET A 570 -27.38 -6.44 18.01
C MET A 570 -26.67 -7.72 18.52
N PRO A 571 -27.41 -8.75 18.94
CA PRO A 571 -26.81 -9.92 19.57
C PRO A 571 -26.21 -10.89 18.54
N VAL A 572 -24.94 -11.25 18.74
CA VAL A 572 -24.13 -12.22 17.96
C VAL A 572 -24.91 -13.53 17.67
N PRO A 573 -24.95 -14.05 16.43
CA PRO A 573 -25.67 -15.28 16.10
C PRO A 573 -25.30 -16.48 16.98
N SER A 574 -26.30 -17.30 17.32
CA SER A 574 -26.14 -18.45 18.21
C SER A 574 -25.06 -19.45 17.78
N ALA A 575 -24.77 -19.52 16.47
CA ALA A 575 -23.75 -20.39 15.91
C ALA A 575 -22.30 -19.91 16.15
N LEU A 576 -22.11 -18.62 16.44
CA LEU A 576 -20.82 -18.01 16.74
C LEU A 576 -20.65 -17.71 18.25
N ASN A 577 -21.63 -18.10 19.10
CA ASN A 577 -21.57 -17.92 20.56
C ASN A 577 -20.39 -18.64 21.25
N THR A 578 -19.74 -19.59 20.58
CA THR A 578 -18.57 -20.33 21.06
C THR A 578 -17.25 -19.83 20.49
N GLU A 579 -17.28 -18.96 19.48
CA GLU A 579 -16.08 -18.35 18.91
C GLU A 579 -15.63 -17.18 19.79
N THR A 580 -14.32 -17.05 20.02
CA THR A 580 -13.75 -15.85 20.65
C THR A 580 -13.75 -14.67 19.69
N ASP A 581 -13.52 -14.94 18.41
CA ASP A 581 -13.38 -13.97 17.34
C ASP A 581 -14.33 -14.31 16.18
N TYR A 582 -15.05 -13.31 15.69
CA TYR A 582 -15.97 -13.41 14.56
C TYR A 582 -15.89 -12.13 13.72
N ILE A 583 -16.32 -12.21 12.46
CA ILE A 583 -16.15 -11.09 11.51
C ILE A 583 -17.53 -10.63 11.02
N VAL A 584 -17.83 -9.34 11.14
CA VAL A 584 -19.05 -8.72 10.59
C VAL A 584 -18.72 -8.14 9.23
N THR A 585 -18.91 -8.91 8.15
CA THR A 585 -18.45 -8.54 6.81
C THR A 585 -19.36 -7.56 6.08
N VAL A 586 -20.65 -7.50 6.46
CA VAL A 586 -21.64 -6.61 5.85
C VAL A 586 -22.56 -6.05 6.93
N VAL A 587 -22.87 -4.76 6.82
CA VAL A 587 -24.03 -4.13 7.47
C VAL A 587 -24.77 -3.29 6.43
N SER A 588 -26.10 -3.33 6.46
CA SER A 588 -27.01 -2.60 5.59
C SER A 588 -28.40 -2.52 6.24
N TRP A 589 -29.39 -1.97 5.55
CA TRP A 589 -30.78 -1.92 6.00
C TRP A 589 -31.69 -2.62 5.00
N LEU A 590 -32.55 -3.53 5.47
CA LEU A 590 -33.54 -4.19 4.63
C LEU A 590 -34.72 -3.24 4.33
N ASP A 591 -35.21 -2.57 5.36
CA ASP A 591 -36.26 -1.55 5.32
C ASP A 591 -35.91 -0.41 6.30
N ASN A 592 -36.88 0.24 6.94
CA ASN A 592 -36.62 1.34 7.89
C ASN A 592 -36.32 0.85 9.31
N ASP A 593 -36.74 -0.37 9.66
CA ASP A 593 -36.75 -0.90 11.02
C ASP A 593 -35.82 -2.13 11.16
N ASN A 594 -35.55 -2.84 10.05
CA ASN A 594 -34.73 -4.04 10.01
C ASN A 594 -33.31 -3.75 9.48
N VAL A 595 -32.31 -3.83 10.36
CA VAL A 595 -30.89 -3.94 9.96
C VAL A 595 -30.65 -5.31 9.34
N LEU A 596 -29.90 -5.34 8.24
CA LEU A 596 -29.36 -6.55 7.61
C LEU A 596 -27.85 -6.61 7.90
N SER A 597 -27.34 -7.79 8.28
CA SER A 597 -25.90 -8.00 8.46
C SER A 597 -25.46 -9.39 8.04
N VAL A 598 -24.17 -9.54 7.71
CA VAL A 598 -23.52 -10.83 7.48
C VAL A 598 -22.41 -11.03 8.51
N TRP A 599 -22.41 -12.20 9.13
CA TRP A 599 -21.47 -12.60 10.18
C TRP A 599 -20.75 -13.87 9.73
N MET A 600 -19.43 -13.92 9.89
CA MET A 600 -18.59 -15.08 9.59
C MET A 600 -17.85 -15.58 10.84
N ASN A 601 -17.48 -16.87 10.83
CA ASN A 601 -16.46 -17.39 11.74
C ASN A 601 -15.06 -16.86 11.36
N ARG A 602 -14.09 -16.92 12.29
CA ARG A 602 -12.73 -16.41 12.12
C ARG A 602 -12.03 -16.87 10.83
N VAL A 603 -12.10 -18.16 10.50
CA VAL A 603 -11.50 -18.75 9.28
C VAL A 603 -12.34 -18.56 8.01
N GLN A 604 -13.46 -17.82 8.08
CA GLN A 604 -14.24 -17.32 6.94
C GLN A 604 -14.74 -18.42 5.98
N ASN A 605 -14.95 -19.65 6.49
CA ASN A 605 -15.54 -20.76 5.74
C ASN A 605 -17.03 -21.00 6.08
N ALA A 606 -17.59 -20.29 7.06
CA ALA A 606 -19.01 -20.31 7.38
C ALA A 606 -19.56 -18.89 7.57
N ALA A 607 -20.74 -18.60 7.00
CA ALA A 607 -21.37 -17.29 7.05
C ALA A 607 -22.88 -17.35 7.32
N TYR A 608 -23.40 -16.31 7.97
CA TYR A 608 -24.79 -16.18 8.43
C TYR A 608 -25.36 -14.81 8.02
N VAL A 609 -26.42 -14.81 7.22
CA VAL A 609 -27.16 -13.61 6.80
C VAL A 609 -28.33 -13.39 7.76
N ILE A 610 -28.39 -12.23 8.42
CA ILE A 610 -29.25 -11.99 9.57
C ILE A 610 -29.97 -10.65 9.46
N THR A 611 -31.25 -10.61 9.82
CA THR A 611 -31.95 -9.34 10.12
C THR A 611 -32.23 -9.15 11.60
N PHE A 612 -32.32 -7.89 12.03
CA PHE A 612 -32.60 -7.49 13.41
C PHE A 612 -33.52 -6.26 13.45
N ASP A 613 -34.62 -6.36 14.21
CA ASP A 613 -35.70 -5.35 14.32
C ASP A 613 -35.57 -4.44 15.58
N GLY A 614 -34.38 -4.42 16.21
CA GLY A 614 -34.15 -3.79 17.50
C GLY A 614 -34.59 -4.62 18.72
N ARG A 615 -35.17 -5.82 18.55
CA ARG A 615 -35.65 -6.69 19.63
C ARG A 615 -35.36 -8.17 19.41
N SER A 616 -35.49 -8.63 18.17
CA SER A 616 -35.46 -10.01 17.73
C SER A 616 -34.57 -10.15 16.50
N ARG A 617 -33.82 -11.26 16.44
CA ARG A 617 -32.97 -11.60 15.29
C ARG A 617 -33.58 -12.74 14.47
N LYS A 618 -33.37 -12.69 13.17
CA LYS A 618 -33.81 -13.72 12.22
C LYS A 618 -32.66 -14.10 11.28
N VAL A 619 -32.29 -15.37 11.25
CA VAL A 619 -31.35 -15.88 10.25
C VAL A 619 -32.12 -16.11 8.95
N LEU A 620 -31.77 -15.36 7.90
CA LEU A 620 -32.36 -15.50 6.57
C LEU A 620 -31.68 -16.64 5.80
N TYR A 621 -30.36 -16.77 5.90
CA TYR A 621 -29.56 -17.76 5.18
C TYR A 621 -28.27 -18.09 5.94
N SER A 622 -27.72 -19.27 5.71
CA SER A 622 -26.40 -19.66 6.18
C SER A 622 -25.72 -20.59 5.17
N ILE A 623 -24.41 -20.47 5.04
CA ILE A 623 -23.57 -21.24 4.11
C ILE A 623 -22.29 -21.71 4.81
N GLU A 624 -21.80 -22.89 4.42
CA GLU A 624 -20.54 -23.48 4.86
C GLU A 624 -19.80 -23.99 3.60
N SER A 625 -18.59 -23.50 3.38
CA SER A 625 -17.73 -23.92 2.27
C SER A 625 -16.87 -25.11 2.67
N LYS A 626 -16.91 -26.16 1.85
CA LYS A 626 -16.20 -27.44 2.09
C LYS A 626 -14.96 -27.62 1.24
N THR A 627 -14.72 -26.70 0.31
CA THR A 627 -13.59 -26.71 -0.62
C THR A 627 -12.68 -25.51 -0.45
N GLY A 628 -13.16 -24.42 0.17
CA GLY A 628 -12.44 -23.16 0.36
C GLY A 628 -13.11 -22.29 1.42
N TRP A 629 -13.13 -20.98 1.15
CA TRP A 629 -13.76 -19.95 1.97
C TRP A 629 -15.18 -19.62 1.47
N VAL A 630 -15.84 -18.66 2.13
CA VAL A 630 -17.10 -18.04 1.68
C VAL A 630 -16.83 -16.60 1.25
N ASP A 631 -17.37 -16.22 0.09
CA ASP A 631 -17.33 -14.84 -0.42
C ASP A 631 -18.68 -14.15 -0.15
N LEU A 632 -18.73 -13.32 0.92
CA LEU A 632 -19.86 -12.46 1.28
C LEU A 632 -19.36 -11.16 1.95
N TYR A 633 -18.52 -10.41 1.25
CA TYR A 633 -18.02 -9.09 1.68
C TYR A 633 -18.84 -7.93 1.06
N THR A 634 -19.49 -8.18 -0.08
CA THR A 634 -20.39 -7.21 -0.73
C THR A 634 -21.80 -7.30 -0.16
N ALA A 635 -22.41 -6.14 0.14
CA ALA A 635 -23.80 -6.08 0.56
C ALA A 635 -24.76 -6.57 -0.55
N PRO A 636 -25.73 -7.46 -0.27
CA PRO A 636 -26.65 -7.94 -1.28
C PRO A 636 -27.63 -6.84 -1.71
N PHE A 637 -27.94 -6.79 -3.01
CA PHE A 637 -28.95 -5.89 -3.53
C PHE A 637 -30.34 -6.36 -3.07
N LYS A 638 -31.26 -5.43 -2.82
CA LYS A 638 -32.63 -5.72 -2.40
C LYS A 638 -33.64 -5.20 -3.41
N ASN A 639 -34.79 -5.87 -3.50
CA ASN A 639 -35.92 -5.33 -4.26
C ASN A 639 -36.61 -4.18 -3.49
N ARG A 640 -37.51 -3.47 -4.17
CA ARG A 640 -38.17 -2.23 -3.69
C ARG A 640 -38.75 -2.31 -2.26
N ASN A 641 -39.28 -3.46 -1.87
CA ASN A 641 -39.97 -3.68 -0.59
C ASN A 641 -39.18 -4.58 0.37
N GLY A 642 -37.91 -4.89 0.07
CA GLY A 642 -37.08 -5.77 0.90
C GLY A 642 -37.56 -7.23 0.99
N SER A 643 -38.56 -7.67 0.20
CA SER A 643 -39.05 -9.06 0.25
C SER A 643 -38.11 -10.06 -0.42
N LYS A 644 -37.12 -9.58 -1.19
CA LYS A 644 -36.06 -10.39 -1.79
C LYS A 644 -34.70 -9.69 -1.71
N LEU A 645 -33.66 -10.50 -1.53
CA LEU A 645 -32.26 -10.14 -1.73
C LEU A 645 -31.70 -10.84 -2.98
N ALA A 646 -30.66 -10.27 -3.56
CA ALA A 646 -29.90 -10.81 -4.70
C ALA A 646 -28.41 -10.86 -4.35
N PHE A 647 -27.80 -12.01 -4.59
CA PHE A 647 -26.41 -12.34 -4.29
C PHE A 647 -25.67 -12.78 -5.55
N VAL A 648 -24.36 -12.54 -5.58
CA VAL A 648 -23.43 -13.26 -6.45
C VAL A 648 -22.80 -14.35 -5.59
N LEU A 649 -23.20 -15.61 -5.80
CA LEU A 649 -22.75 -16.75 -4.99
C LEU A 649 -22.55 -17.99 -5.85
N PRO A 650 -21.73 -18.96 -5.41
CA PRO A 650 -21.50 -20.20 -6.17
C PRO A 650 -22.76 -21.01 -6.45
N HIS A 651 -22.89 -21.46 -7.70
CA HIS A 651 -23.86 -22.44 -8.16
C HIS A 651 -23.19 -23.27 -9.26
N ASP A 652 -23.22 -24.60 -9.14
CA ASP A 652 -22.59 -25.54 -10.08
C ASP A 652 -21.12 -25.16 -10.45
N ASN A 653 -20.32 -24.84 -9.41
CA ASN A 653 -18.90 -24.41 -9.46
C ASN A 653 -18.63 -22.98 -9.99
N TYR A 654 -19.63 -22.21 -10.45
CA TYR A 654 -19.42 -20.83 -10.92
C TYR A 654 -20.18 -19.81 -10.06
N LYS A 655 -19.59 -18.63 -9.80
CA LYS A 655 -20.33 -17.55 -9.12
C LYS A 655 -21.46 -17.08 -10.04
N HIS A 656 -22.70 -17.10 -9.55
CA HIS A 656 -23.91 -16.80 -10.30
C HIS A 656 -24.86 -15.90 -9.51
N LEU A 657 -25.76 -15.22 -10.23
CA LEU A 657 -26.82 -14.42 -9.65
C LEU A 657 -27.89 -15.34 -9.04
N GLN A 658 -28.14 -15.20 -7.73
CA GLN A 658 -29.11 -15.99 -6.99
C GLN A 658 -30.01 -15.08 -6.12
N LEU A 659 -31.29 -15.41 -5.99
CA LEU A 659 -32.24 -14.69 -5.13
C LEU A 659 -32.43 -15.41 -3.79
N LEU A 660 -32.71 -14.64 -2.74
CA LEU A 660 -33.13 -15.12 -1.43
C LEU A 660 -34.44 -14.44 -1.03
N ALA A 661 -35.42 -15.20 -0.55
CA ALA A 661 -36.64 -14.66 0.07
C ALA A 661 -36.37 -14.25 1.53
N THR A 662 -36.89 -13.10 1.96
CA THR A 662 -36.59 -12.54 3.30
C THR A 662 -37.71 -12.77 4.33
N ASP A 663 -38.90 -13.15 3.88
CA ASP A 663 -40.04 -13.53 4.72
C ASP A 663 -39.86 -14.92 5.35
N VAL A 664 -39.14 -15.83 4.69
CA VAL A 664 -38.78 -17.16 5.19
C VAL A 664 -37.46 -17.12 5.99
N SER A 665 -37.41 -17.78 7.16
CA SER A 665 -36.16 -18.02 7.90
C SER A 665 -35.42 -19.24 7.34
N ASN A 666 -34.10 -19.15 7.18
CA ASN A 666 -33.29 -20.17 6.48
C ASN A 666 -33.85 -20.48 5.07
N ALA A 667 -34.15 -19.43 4.31
CA ALA A 667 -34.59 -19.53 2.93
C ALA A 667 -33.52 -20.19 2.04
N LYS A 668 -33.97 -20.77 0.92
CA LYS A 668 -33.06 -21.33 -0.09
C LYS A 668 -32.75 -20.26 -1.13
N LEU A 669 -31.53 -20.33 -1.69
CA LEU A 669 -31.17 -19.55 -2.87
C LEU A 669 -31.86 -20.09 -4.11
N GLU A 670 -32.40 -19.20 -4.93
CA GLU A 670 -33.00 -19.48 -6.25
C GLU A 670 -32.09 -18.92 -7.35
N PRO A 671 -31.37 -19.75 -8.13
CA PRO A 671 -30.48 -19.24 -9.18
C PRO A 671 -31.26 -18.62 -10.35
N LEU A 672 -30.86 -17.39 -10.73
CA LEU A 672 -31.35 -16.69 -11.91
C LEU A 672 -30.47 -16.93 -13.15
N THR A 673 -29.19 -17.22 -12.94
CA THR A 673 -28.23 -17.54 -14.00
C THR A 673 -27.56 -18.89 -13.74
N SER A 674 -27.24 -19.63 -14.80
CA SER A 674 -26.37 -20.81 -14.74
C SER A 674 -25.65 -21.03 -16.07
N GLY A 675 -24.45 -21.60 -16.01
CA GLY A 675 -23.56 -21.87 -17.15
C GLY A 675 -22.11 -22.03 -16.69
N LYS A 676 -21.14 -22.16 -17.61
CA LYS A 676 -19.71 -22.17 -17.24
C LYS A 676 -19.05 -20.80 -17.34
N PHE A 677 -19.73 -19.79 -16.83
CA PHE A 677 -19.29 -18.39 -16.83
C PHE A 677 -19.50 -17.80 -15.44
N VAL A 678 -18.71 -16.78 -15.09
CA VAL A 678 -18.80 -16.08 -13.81
C VAL A 678 -19.62 -14.80 -13.97
N VAL A 679 -20.63 -14.65 -13.10
CA VAL A 679 -21.18 -13.34 -12.73
C VAL A 679 -20.18 -12.71 -11.77
N ASP A 680 -19.71 -11.51 -12.10
CA ASP A 680 -18.68 -10.79 -11.35
C ASP A 680 -19.32 -9.94 -10.25
N SER A 681 -20.21 -9.01 -10.60
CA SER A 681 -20.88 -8.13 -9.65
C SER A 681 -22.29 -7.74 -10.09
N ILE A 682 -23.18 -7.48 -9.12
CA ILE A 682 -24.46 -6.80 -9.36
C ILE A 682 -24.19 -5.30 -9.31
N LEU A 683 -24.75 -4.54 -10.25
CA LEU A 683 -24.57 -3.08 -10.32
C LEU A 683 -25.83 -2.30 -9.94
N HIS A 684 -27.02 -2.83 -10.22
CA HIS A 684 -28.30 -2.17 -9.94
C HIS A 684 -29.47 -3.16 -9.94
N TRP A 685 -30.53 -2.85 -9.19
CA TRP A 685 -31.82 -3.54 -9.26
C TRP A 685 -32.93 -2.49 -9.42
N ASP A 686 -33.52 -2.43 -10.61
CA ASP A 686 -34.63 -1.52 -10.90
C ASP A 686 -35.87 -1.87 -10.05
N PRO A 687 -36.33 -0.96 -9.17
CA PRO A 687 -37.50 -1.18 -8.31
C PRO A 687 -38.85 -1.09 -9.04
N THR A 688 -38.85 -0.74 -10.34
CA THR A 688 -40.06 -0.48 -11.14
C THR A 688 -40.50 -1.71 -11.94
N HIS A 689 -39.59 -2.34 -12.68
CA HIS A 689 -39.88 -3.50 -13.56
C HIS A 689 -39.34 -4.82 -13.01
N ASP A 690 -38.63 -4.78 -11.87
CA ASP A 690 -38.00 -5.92 -11.18
C ASP A 690 -36.86 -6.55 -12.00
N VAL A 691 -35.93 -5.70 -12.46
CA VAL A 691 -34.82 -6.04 -13.35
C VAL A 691 -33.47 -5.81 -12.67
N ILE A 692 -32.63 -6.83 -12.64
CA ILE A 692 -31.27 -6.80 -12.10
C ILE A 692 -30.27 -6.60 -13.24
N PHE A 693 -29.34 -5.67 -13.05
CA PHE A 693 -28.23 -5.37 -13.93
C PHE A 693 -26.93 -5.87 -13.28
N TYR A 694 -26.11 -6.60 -14.04
CA TYR A 694 -24.92 -7.27 -13.52
C TYR A 694 -23.81 -7.39 -14.59
N THR A 695 -22.56 -7.56 -14.15
CA THR A 695 -21.42 -7.90 -14.99
C THR A 695 -21.21 -9.41 -15.06
N ALA A 696 -20.84 -9.92 -16.23
CA ALA A 696 -20.41 -11.31 -16.39
C ALA A 696 -19.44 -11.47 -17.57
N ASN A 697 -18.68 -12.56 -17.54
CA ASN A 697 -17.87 -13.04 -18.68
C ASN A 697 -18.64 -14.10 -19.51
N THR A 698 -17.98 -14.75 -20.47
CA THR A 698 -18.57 -15.88 -21.23
C THR A 698 -17.79 -17.18 -21.00
N GLU A 699 -18.39 -18.33 -21.35
CA GLU A 699 -17.78 -19.66 -21.19
C GLU A 699 -16.47 -19.80 -22.03
N GLU A 700 -16.41 -19.12 -23.17
CA GLU A 700 -15.24 -19.09 -24.07
C GLU A 700 -14.21 -18.03 -23.66
N HIS A 701 -14.70 -16.90 -23.14
CA HIS A 701 -13.96 -15.66 -22.93
C HIS A 701 -14.04 -15.15 -21.48
N PRO A 702 -13.37 -15.82 -20.51
CA PRO A 702 -13.25 -15.31 -19.16
C PRO A 702 -12.48 -13.97 -19.06
N GLU A 703 -11.67 -13.63 -20.07
CA GLU A 703 -10.95 -12.36 -20.20
C GLU A 703 -11.85 -11.15 -20.55
N GLN A 704 -13.12 -11.38 -20.90
CA GLN A 704 -14.10 -10.34 -21.24
C GLN A 704 -15.02 -10.03 -20.06
N LEU A 705 -15.57 -8.82 -20.02
CA LEU A 705 -16.56 -8.44 -19.01
C LEU A 705 -17.64 -7.54 -19.63
N HIS A 706 -18.87 -8.03 -19.62
CA HIS A 706 -20.02 -7.39 -20.26
C HIS A 706 -21.15 -7.12 -19.26
N LEU A 707 -21.91 -6.05 -19.52
CA LEU A 707 -23.13 -5.71 -18.81
C LEU A 707 -24.32 -6.51 -19.35
N TYR A 708 -25.07 -7.13 -18.45
CA TYR A 708 -26.31 -7.84 -18.72
C TYR A 708 -27.47 -7.28 -17.89
N ALA A 709 -28.69 -7.52 -18.37
CA ALA A 709 -29.92 -7.31 -17.61
C ALA A 709 -30.81 -8.57 -17.64
N ILE A 710 -31.38 -8.94 -16.49
CA ILE A 710 -32.34 -10.05 -16.33
C ILE A 710 -33.45 -9.67 -15.36
N ARG A 711 -34.66 -10.22 -15.52
CA ARG A 711 -35.78 -9.99 -14.60
C ARG A 711 -35.75 -10.99 -13.44
N ALA A 712 -36.04 -10.56 -12.20
CA ALA A 712 -35.89 -11.33 -10.96
C ALA A 712 -36.97 -12.43 -10.70
N LEU A 713 -37.29 -13.19 -11.75
CA LEU A 713 -38.30 -14.26 -11.78
C LEU A 713 -37.64 -15.63 -12.00
N ALA A 714 -37.20 -16.28 -10.92
CA ALA A 714 -36.58 -17.61 -10.97
C ALA A 714 -37.52 -18.73 -11.48
N THR A 715 -38.84 -18.52 -11.44
CA THR A 715 -39.86 -19.51 -11.83
C THR A 715 -39.96 -19.77 -13.34
N ARG A 716 -39.14 -19.13 -14.17
CA ARG A 716 -39.05 -19.38 -15.62
C ARG A 716 -37.59 -19.32 -16.08
N LYS A 717 -37.20 -20.23 -16.98
CA LYS A 717 -35.96 -20.06 -17.76
C LYS A 717 -36.08 -18.79 -18.61
N GLN A 718 -35.19 -17.83 -18.36
CA GLN A 718 -35.10 -16.57 -19.09
C GLN A 718 -33.69 -16.43 -19.66
N THR A 719 -33.56 -15.86 -20.86
CA THR A 719 -32.25 -15.52 -21.44
C THR A 719 -31.89 -14.09 -21.02
N PRO A 720 -30.75 -13.85 -20.34
CA PRO A 720 -30.30 -12.51 -20.03
C PRO A 720 -30.07 -11.68 -21.30
N LYS A 721 -30.35 -10.38 -21.23
CA LYS A 721 -30.08 -9.44 -22.31
C LYS A 721 -28.68 -8.85 -22.10
N CYS A 722 -27.71 -9.21 -22.95
CA CYS A 722 -26.46 -8.44 -23.03
C CYS A 722 -26.77 -7.02 -23.53
N LEU A 723 -26.19 -6.01 -22.86
CA LEU A 723 -26.35 -4.60 -23.17
C LEU A 723 -25.10 -4.00 -23.85
N THR A 724 -23.91 -4.53 -23.55
CA THR A 724 -22.62 -4.03 -24.06
C THR A 724 -22.06 -4.80 -25.25
N CYS A 725 -22.56 -6.00 -25.55
CA CYS A 725 -22.13 -6.79 -26.70
C CYS A 725 -22.38 -5.97 -27.99
N LYS A 726 -21.33 -5.67 -28.76
CA LYS A 726 -21.40 -4.81 -29.97
C LYS A 726 -21.90 -3.37 -29.72
N LEU A 727 -21.78 -2.84 -28.50
CA LEU A 727 -22.23 -1.49 -28.15
C LEU A 727 -21.22 -0.39 -28.53
N MET A 728 -19.93 -0.64 -28.36
CA MET A 728 -18.86 0.34 -28.57
C MET A 728 -17.69 -0.23 -29.38
N THR A 729 -17.07 0.61 -30.21
CA THR A 729 -15.78 0.34 -30.84
C THR A 729 -14.82 1.51 -30.59
N SER A 730 -13.51 1.23 -30.61
CA SER A 730 -12.45 2.24 -30.59
C SER A 730 -11.71 2.16 -31.93
N GLY A 731 -12.19 2.91 -32.93
CA GLY A 731 -11.85 2.64 -34.33
C GLY A 731 -12.42 1.28 -34.73
N ASP A 732 -11.59 0.42 -35.35
CA ASP A 732 -11.99 -0.90 -35.82
C ASP A 732 -12.01 -1.99 -34.71
N VAL A 733 -11.64 -1.65 -33.46
CA VAL A 733 -11.58 -2.60 -32.33
C VAL A 733 -12.91 -2.61 -31.59
N GLU A 734 -13.65 -3.74 -31.61
CA GLU A 734 -14.83 -3.95 -30.75
C GLU A 734 -14.40 -3.99 -29.27
N GLN A 735 -15.11 -3.25 -28.42
CA GLN A 735 -14.81 -3.23 -26.98
C GLN A 735 -15.51 -4.38 -26.27
N SER A 736 -14.80 -5.06 -25.35
CA SER A 736 -15.25 -6.28 -24.68
C SER A 736 -14.94 -6.35 -23.18
N TYR A 737 -14.41 -5.28 -22.59
CA TYR A 737 -14.34 -5.09 -21.14
C TYR A 737 -15.04 -3.79 -20.77
N TYR A 738 -16.01 -3.84 -19.85
CA TYR A 738 -16.87 -2.70 -19.50
C TYR A 738 -17.07 -2.55 -17.99
N SER A 739 -17.33 -1.32 -17.56
CA SER A 739 -17.93 -1.00 -16.26
C SER A 739 -19.12 -0.05 -16.43
N ALA A 740 -20.00 0.03 -15.44
CA ALA A 740 -21.14 0.95 -15.49
C ALA A 740 -21.55 1.47 -14.10
N VAL A 741 -22.11 2.69 -14.07
CA VAL A 741 -22.57 3.38 -12.85
C VAL A 741 -23.97 3.95 -13.06
N PHE A 742 -24.92 3.57 -12.21
CA PHE A 742 -26.35 3.86 -12.34
C PHE A 742 -26.80 5.03 -11.46
N ASN A 743 -27.91 5.67 -11.83
CA ASN A 743 -28.73 6.49 -10.93
C ASN A 743 -30.16 5.95 -10.83
N ASP A 744 -30.93 6.51 -9.88
CA ASP A 744 -32.33 6.13 -9.63
C ASP A 744 -33.33 6.68 -10.66
N ASN A 745 -32.86 7.40 -11.70
CA ASN A 745 -33.69 8.05 -12.73
C ASN A 745 -33.55 7.38 -14.12
N ASN A 746 -33.28 6.07 -14.10
CA ASN A 746 -33.11 5.19 -15.25
C ASN A 746 -31.93 5.56 -16.18
N GLN A 747 -30.86 6.13 -15.62
CA GLN A 747 -29.66 6.49 -16.37
C GLN A 747 -28.45 5.67 -15.93
N ILE A 748 -27.52 5.51 -16.86
CA ILE A 748 -26.35 4.66 -16.71
C ILE A 748 -25.18 5.28 -17.46
N VAL A 749 -24.08 5.54 -16.75
CA VAL A 749 -22.78 5.77 -17.36
C VAL A 749 -22.21 4.42 -17.73
N ILE A 750 -21.79 4.23 -18.98
CA ILE A 750 -21.10 3.02 -19.44
C ILE A 750 -19.71 3.43 -19.89
N SER A 751 -18.69 2.80 -19.30
CA SER A 751 -17.29 2.93 -19.72
C SER A 751 -16.86 1.66 -20.44
N SER A 752 -16.43 1.77 -21.69
CA SER A 752 -15.57 0.74 -22.28
C SER A 752 -14.18 0.91 -21.70
N LEU A 753 -13.64 -0.16 -21.13
CA LEU A 753 -12.32 -0.19 -20.50
C LEU A 753 -11.28 -0.93 -21.35
N GLY A 754 -11.68 -1.54 -22.47
CA GLY A 754 -10.76 -2.17 -23.43
C GLY A 754 -11.44 -3.16 -24.39
N PRO A 755 -10.67 -3.76 -25.33
CA PRO A 755 -9.20 -3.70 -25.43
C PRO A 755 -8.66 -2.55 -26.31
N GLY A 756 -9.53 -1.68 -26.83
CA GLY A 756 -9.10 -0.45 -27.50
C GLY A 756 -8.94 0.71 -26.52
N ILE A 757 -8.66 1.92 -27.03
CA ILE A 757 -8.56 3.12 -26.20
C ILE A 757 -9.95 3.40 -25.56
N PRO A 758 -10.06 3.44 -24.22
CA PRO A 758 -11.31 3.60 -23.49
C PRO A 758 -12.18 4.79 -23.94
N THR A 759 -13.50 4.58 -23.90
CA THR A 759 -14.51 5.64 -24.06
C THR A 759 -15.61 5.51 -23.02
N THR A 760 -16.17 6.63 -22.59
CA THR A 760 -17.26 6.71 -21.62
C THR A 760 -18.43 7.47 -22.25
N ALA A 761 -19.65 6.94 -22.13
CA ALA A 761 -20.87 7.60 -22.59
C ALA A 761 -22.03 7.39 -21.60
N VAL A 762 -22.97 8.34 -21.58
CA VAL A 762 -24.16 8.30 -20.73
C VAL A 762 -25.35 7.83 -21.55
N TYR A 763 -26.12 6.89 -21.00
CA TYR A 763 -27.31 6.32 -21.61
C TYR A 763 -28.52 6.44 -20.68
N GLU A 764 -29.71 6.48 -21.28
CA GLU A 764 -31.00 6.25 -20.64
C GLU A 764 -31.43 4.82 -20.96
N TRP A 765 -31.80 4.03 -19.94
CA TRP A 765 -32.31 2.68 -20.14
C TRP A 765 -33.84 2.68 -20.07
N THR A 766 -34.50 1.84 -20.86
CA THR A 766 -35.96 1.65 -20.79
C THR A 766 -36.32 0.17 -20.87
N TYR A 767 -37.36 -0.24 -20.14
CA TYR A 767 -37.89 -1.62 -20.19
C TYR A 767 -39.14 -1.68 -21.07
N ALA A 768 -39.05 -2.36 -22.21
CA ALA A 768 -40.13 -2.50 -23.18
C ALA A 768 -40.10 -3.88 -23.85
N ASN A 769 -41.26 -4.43 -24.20
CA ASN A 769 -41.38 -5.75 -24.85
C ASN A 769 -40.63 -6.88 -24.09
N SER A 770 -40.63 -6.79 -22.75
CA SER A 770 -39.91 -7.67 -21.81
C SER A 770 -38.38 -7.63 -21.87
N GLN A 771 -37.76 -6.64 -22.53
CA GLN A 771 -36.30 -6.45 -22.56
C GLN A 771 -35.90 -5.02 -22.13
N VAL A 772 -34.65 -4.87 -21.69
CA VAL A 772 -34.03 -3.55 -21.56
C VAL A 772 -33.45 -3.10 -22.90
N THR A 773 -33.65 -1.84 -23.24
CA THR A 773 -32.98 -1.13 -24.35
C THR A 773 -32.24 0.10 -23.84
N LEU A 774 -31.12 0.43 -24.48
CA LEU A 774 -30.32 1.62 -24.17
C LEU A 774 -30.49 2.68 -25.25
N LYS A 775 -30.64 3.93 -24.83
CA LYS A 775 -30.64 5.14 -25.66
C LYS A 775 -29.47 6.01 -25.22
N LYS A 776 -28.50 6.26 -26.11
CA LYS A 776 -27.38 7.16 -25.82
C LYS A 776 -27.90 8.59 -25.62
N LEU A 777 -27.45 9.26 -24.55
CA LEU A 777 -27.76 10.66 -24.28
C LEU A 777 -26.60 11.58 -24.71
N MET A 778 -25.37 11.21 -24.35
CA MET A 778 -24.15 11.96 -24.67
C MET A 778 -22.90 11.08 -24.58
N ASP A 779 -21.81 11.53 -25.20
CA ASP A 779 -20.46 11.08 -24.86
C ASP A 779 -19.95 11.86 -23.64
N TRP A 780 -19.20 11.20 -22.75
CA TRP A 780 -18.56 11.81 -21.59
C TRP A 780 -17.08 12.05 -21.84
N GLU A 781 -16.36 11.03 -22.31
CA GLU A 781 -14.94 11.10 -22.63
C GLU A 781 -14.62 10.12 -23.76
N ASN A 782 -14.04 10.65 -24.85
CA ASN A 782 -13.64 9.89 -26.04
C ASN A 782 -12.13 9.57 -26.06
N ASN A 783 -11.36 10.17 -25.15
CA ASN A 783 -9.89 10.11 -25.07
C ASN A 783 -9.17 10.69 -26.31
N ASP A 784 -9.74 11.70 -26.97
CA ASP A 784 -9.19 12.27 -28.23
C ASP A 784 -7.77 12.84 -28.10
N VAL A 785 -7.40 13.35 -26.92
CA VAL A 785 -6.02 13.77 -26.62
C VAL A 785 -5.06 12.57 -26.63
N LEU A 786 -5.43 11.47 -25.98
CA LEU A 786 -4.65 10.23 -25.97
C LEU A 786 -4.60 9.60 -27.36
N ARG A 787 -5.74 9.52 -28.06
CA ARG A 787 -5.81 9.08 -29.47
C ARG A 787 -4.87 9.88 -30.35
N SER A 788 -4.72 11.18 -30.09
CA SER A 788 -3.81 12.06 -30.84
C SER A 788 -2.34 11.85 -30.48
N LYS A 789 -2.00 11.65 -29.19
CA LYS A 789 -0.64 11.29 -28.76
C LYS A 789 -0.16 9.96 -29.36
N LEU A 790 -1.05 8.97 -29.45
CA LEU A 790 -0.74 7.63 -29.96
C LEU A 790 -0.73 7.51 -31.51
N ARG A 791 -0.93 8.61 -32.25
CA ARG A 791 -0.90 8.56 -33.74
C ARG A 791 0.50 8.26 -34.26
N GLY A 792 0.65 7.06 -34.83
CA GLY A 792 1.92 6.57 -35.38
C GLY A 792 2.85 5.94 -34.34
N VAL A 793 2.47 5.92 -33.06
CA VAL A 793 3.22 5.24 -31.99
C VAL A 793 3.19 3.73 -32.22
N ALA A 794 4.35 3.09 -32.05
CA ALA A 794 4.52 1.65 -32.18
C ALA A 794 4.01 0.95 -30.90
N LEU A 795 2.69 0.78 -30.82
CA LEU A 795 2.03 0.06 -29.73
C LEU A 795 2.33 -1.45 -29.80
N PRO A 796 2.60 -2.11 -28.65
CA PRO A 796 2.66 -3.56 -28.56
C PRO A 796 1.36 -4.24 -29.01
N THR A 797 1.44 -5.52 -29.38
CA THR A 797 0.26 -6.32 -29.72
C THR A 797 -0.06 -7.35 -28.63
N HIS A 798 -1.34 -7.53 -28.30
CA HIS A 798 -1.78 -8.50 -27.30
C HIS A 798 -2.23 -9.81 -27.95
N LYS A 799 -1.78 -10.92 -27.38
CA LYS A 799 -2.15 -12.29 -27.78
C LYS A 799 -2.55 -13.07 -26.54
N ILE A 800 -3.85 -13.26 -26.35
CA ILE A 800 -4.38 -14.13 -25.30
C ILE A 800 -4.47 -15.57 -25.81
N LEU A 801 -4.08 -16.53 -24.97
CA LEU A 801 -4.08 -17.96 -25.28
C LEU A 801 -4.31 -18.80 -24.00
N THR A 802 -4.59 -20.09 -24.19
CA THR A 802 -4.84 -21.04 -23.10
C THR A 802 -3.78 -22.14 -23.11
N VAL A 803 -3.22 -22.48 -21.95
CA VAL A 803 -2.19 -23.53 -21.78
C VAL A 803 -2.71 -24.59 -20.81
N ASN A 804 -2.64 -25.87 -21.19
CA ASN A 804 -2.97 -26.98 -20.30
C ASN A 804 -1.91 -27.13 -19.20
N ILE A 805 -2.35 -27.36 -17.97
CA ILE A 805 -1.52 -27.53 -16.77
C ILE A 805 -1.92 -28.81 -16.02
N ASP A 806 -1.26 -29.09 -14.89
CA ASP A 806 -1.50 -30.30 -14.09
C ASP A 806 -2.97 -30.44 -13.63
N GLY A 807 -3.38 -31.66 -13.29
CA GLY A 807 -4.71 -31.93 -12.72
C GLY A 807 -5.90 -31.77 -13.69
N GLY A 808 -5.63 -31.50 -14.97
CA GLY A 808 -6.67 -31.22 -15.97
C GLY A 808 -7.11 -29.76 -16.00
N PHE A 809 -6.44 -28.88 -15.24
CA PHE A 809 -6.68 -27.44 -15.27
C PHE A 809 -6.08 -26.78 -16.53
N GLN A 810 -6.45 -25.52 -16.74
CA GLN A 810 -5.95 -24.70 -17.83
C GLN A 810 -5.56 -23.32 -17.28
N ALA A 811 -4.38 -22.81 -17.65
CA ALA A 811 -3.99 -21.44 -17.41
C ALA A 811 -4.42 -20.55 -18.60
N LYS A 812 -4.87 -19.33 -18.32
CA LYS A 812 -5.00 -18.27 -19.34
C LYS A 812 -3.69 -17.46 -19.33
N VAL A 813 -3.24 -17.02 -20.50
CA VAL A 813 -2.00 -16.28 -20.69
C VAL A 813 -2.24 -15.09 -21.60
N LEU A 814 -1.77 -13.91 -21.21
CA LEU A 814 -1.65 -12.74 -22.06
C LEU A 814 -0.17 -12.56 -22.41
N LEU A 815 0.16 -12.63 -23.71
CA LEU A 815 1.45 -12.18 -24.21
C LEU A 815 1.30 -10.80 -24.84
N GLN A 816 2.07 -9.85 -24.35
CA GLN A 816 2.29 -8.56 -24.98
C GLN A 816 3.59 -8.63 -25.79
N LEU A 817 3.45 -8.51 -27.11
CA LEU A 817 4.51 -8.73 -28.08
C LEU A 817 5.02 -7.39 -28.62
N PRO A 818 6.35 -7.22 -28.76
CA PRO A 818 6.94 -6.06 -29.41
C PRO A 818 6.35 -5.74 -30.79
N PRO A 819 6.27 -4.45 -31.18
CA PRO A 819 5.80 -4.03 -32.50
C PRO A 819 6.63 -4.67 -33.62
N ASN A 820 5.96 -5.27 -34.60
CA ASN A 820 6.59 -5.93 -35.76
C ASN A 820 7.57 -7.07 -35.40
N LEU A 821 7.37 -7.75 -34.25
CA LEU A 821 8.19 -8.89 -33.81
C LEU A 821 8.34 -9.96 -34.91
N ASP A 822 9.59 -10.43 -35.10
CA ASP A 822 9.93 -11.54 -35.97
C ASP A 822 9.46 -12.87 -35.37
N THR A 823 8.37 -13.42 -35.92
CA THR A 823 7.80 -14.70 -35.49
C THR A 823 8.50 -15.92 -36.10
N SER A 824 9.54 -15.76 -36.93
CA SER A 824 10.25 -16.87 -37.57
C SER A 824 11.20 -17.63 -36.64
N GLY A 825 11.52 -17.07 -35.47
CA GLY A 825 12.55 -17.60 -34.57
C GLY A 825 13.99 -17.28 -35.00
N SER A 826 14.18 -16.54 -36.11
CA SER A 826 15.50 -16.03 -36.51
C SER A 826 16.03 -15.01 -35.50
N THR A 827 15.13 -14.20 -34.95
CA THR A 827 15.36 -13.28 -33.82
C THR A 827 14.84 -13.93 -32.54
N LYS A 828 15.64 -13.82 -31.47
CA LYS A 828 15.30 -14.26 -30.11
C LYS A 828 15.05 -13.04 -29.23
N TYR A 829 13.94 -13.04 -28.50
CA TYR A 829 13.48 -11.94 -27.66
C TYR A 829 13.43 -12.35 -26.18
N PRO A 830 13.94 -11.53 -25.25
CA PRO A 830 13.83 -11.79 -23.82
C PRO A 830 12.37 -11.71 -23.37
N MET A 831 12.04 -12.38 -22.26
CA MET A 831 10.69 -12.39 -21.70
C MET A 831 10.69 -12.03 -20.21
N LEU A 832 9.75 -11.16 -19.82
CA LEU A 832 9.47 -10.82 -18.43
C LEU A 832 8.06 -11.28 -18.07
N VAL A 833 7.94 -12.15 -17.07
CA VAL A 833 6.67 -12.55 -16.48
C VAL A 833 6.29 -11.58 -15.37
N ASP A 834 5.10 -11.00 -15.49
CA ASP A 834 4.42 -10.15 -14.50
C ASP A 834 3.43 -11.03 -13.74
N VAL A 835 3.72 -11.28 -12.46
CA VAL A 835 2.92 -12.16 -11.59
C VAL A 835 2.32 -11.37 -10.43
N TYR A 836 1.02 -11.56 -10.22
CA TYR A 836 0.40 -11.32 -8.91
C TYR A 836 0.09 -12.65 -8.24
N GLY A 837 -0.88 -13.42 -8.76
CA GLY A 837 -1.09 -14.82 -8.35
C GLY A 837 -1.78 -15.02 -6.99
N GLY A 838 -2.24 -13.95 -6.34
CA GLY A 838 -3.03 -14.05 -5.11
C GLY A 838 -4.44 -14.65 -5.35
N PRO A 839 -5.12 -15.13 -4.29
CA PRO A 839 -6.47 -15.68 -4.38
C PRO A 839 -7.48 -14.74 -5.05
N ASP A 840 -8.34 -15.29 -5.92
CA ASP A 840 -9.39 -14.62 -6.71
C ASP A 840 -8.91 -13.46 -7.63
N SER A 841 -7.61 -13.17 -7.64
CA SER A 841 -7.01 -12.21 -8.56
C SER A 841 -7.02 -12.73 -10.00
N TYR A 842 -7.03 -11.80 -10.97
CA TYR A 842 -6.93 -12.12 -12.38
C TYR A 842 -6.26 -10.97 -13.14
N SER A 843 -5.44 -11.32 -14.13
CA SER A 843 -4.55 -10.40 -14.84
C SER A 843 -4.71 -10.47 -16.38
N VAL A 844 -5.20 -11.60 -16.89
CA VAL A 844 -5.42 -11.86 -18.32
C VAL A 844 -6.82 -11.39 -18.70
N THR A 845 -6.91 -10.10 -19.02
CA THR A 845 -8.17 -9.42 -19.36
C THR A 845 -8.06 -8.65 -20.67
N ASN A 846 -9.20 -8.41 -21.33
CA ASN A 846 -9.33 -7.48 -22.47
C ASN A 846 -9.36 -6.00 -22.03
N LYS A 847 -8.76 -5.65 -20.89
CA LYS A 847 -8.68 -4.28 -20.39
C LYS A 847 -7.53 -3.53 -21.11
N TRP A 848 -7.74 -2.26 -21.43
CA TRP A 848 -6.70 -1.39 -21.95
C TRP A 848 -5.62 -1.20 -20.89
N MET A 849 -4.37 -1.45 -21.27
CA MET A 849 -3.20 -1.29 -20.41
C MET A 849 -2.22 -0.31 -21.06
N MET A 850 -1.59 0.49 -20.21
CA MET A 850 -0.49 1.39 -20.52
C MET A 850 0.41 1.39 -19.30
N ASP A 851 1.25 0.37 -19.20
CA ASP A 851 2.03 0.01 -18.02
C ASP A 851 3.54 -0.04 -18.33
N TRP A 852 4.36 -0.34 -17.33
CA TRP A 852 5.81 -0.49 -17.51
C TRP A 852 6.16 -1.58 -18.54
N GLY A 853 5.38 -2.66 -18.59
CA GLY A 853 5.47 -3.67 -19.65
C GLY A 853 5.25 -3.11 -21.05
N THR A 854 4.35 -2.13 -21.19
CA THR A 854 4.04 -1.46 -22.46
C THR A 854 5.24 -0.67 -23.00
N TYR A 855 5.99 0.00 -22.12
CA TYR A 855 7.31 0.54 -22.42
C TYR A 855 8.30 -0.57 -22.81
N LEU A 856 8.45 -1.62 -21.99
CA LEU A 856 9.40 -2.71 -22.23
C LEU A 856 9.19 -3.41 -23.58
N SER A 857 7.94 -3.63 -23.98
CA SER A 857 7.60 -4.24 -25.28
C SER A 857 7.73 -3.26 -26.45
N SER A 858 7.35 -1.99 -26.28
CA SER A 858 7.42 -0.97 -27.36
C SER A 858 8.86 -0.56 -27.68
N ASN A 859 9.71 -0.45 -26.65
CA ASN A 859 11.01 0.21 -26.71
C ASN A 859 12.18 -0.77 -26.53
N GLN A 860 12.14 -1.60 -25.49
CA GLN A 860 13.20 -2.55 -25.14
C GLN A 860 13.04 -3.93 -25.83
N SER A 861 12.03 -4.09 -26.69
CA SER A 861 11.70 -5.34 -27.39
C SER A 861 11.53 -6.57 -26.49
N VAL A 862 11.07 -6.39 -25.25
CA VAL A 862 10.81 -7.48 -24.30
C VAL A 862 9.40 -8.03 -24.49
N ILE A 863 9.24 -9.35 -24.55
CA ILE A 863 7.92 -9.98 -24.46
C ILE A 863 7.45 -9.91 -23.00
N TYR A 864 6.31 -9.28 -22.76
CA TYR A 864 5.78 -9.09 -21.40
C TYR A 864 4.57 -10.00 -21.22
N ALA A 865 4.59 -10.86 -20.20
CA ALA A 865 3.66 -11.99 -20.07
C ALA A 865 2.91 -11.98 -18.73
N LYS A 866 1.58 -12.15 -18.76
CA LYS A 866 0.72 -12.32 -17.57
C LYS A 866 0.05 -13.69 -17.61
N ILE A 867 -0.02 -14.40 -16.48
CA ILE A 867 -0.42 -15.81 -16.42
C ILE A 867 -1.40 -16.04 -15.26
N ASP A 868 -2.64 -16.40 -15.59
CA ASP A 868 -3.70 -16.75 -14.64
C ASP A 868 -3.87 -18.29 -14.57
N GLY A 869 -3.16 -18.89 -13.61
CA GLY A 869 -3.18 -20.32 -13.29
C GLY A 869 -4.21 -20.69 -12.21
N ARG A 870 -3.98 -21.78 -11.47
CA ARG A 870 -4.78 -22.11 -10.27
C ARG A 870 -4.67 -20.99 -9.22
N GLY A 871 -5.75 -20.77 -8.47
CA GLY A 871 -5.90 -19.64 -7.55
C GLY A 871 -6.57 -18.39 -8.16
N SER A 872 -6.57 -18.25 -9.50
CA SER A 872 -7.14 -17.06 -10.15
C SER A 872 -8.68 -17.03 -10.16
N GLY A 873 -9.26 -15.83 -10.16
CA GLY A 873 -10.70 -15.61 -10.22
C GLY A 873 -11.34 -15.84 -11.60
N LEU A 874 -12.59 -15.38 -11.76
CA LEU A 874 -13.41 -15.40 -12.99
C LEU A 874 -13.64 -16.77 -13.67
N ARG A 875 -13.12 -17.87 -13.12
CA ARG A 875 -13.01 -19.17 -13.82
C ARG A 875 -13.52 -20.39 -13.04
N GLY A 876 -14.17 -20.17 -11.90
CA GLY A 876 -14.89 -21.18 -11.11
C GLY A 876 -14.13 -21.72 -9.88
N GLU A 877 -14.89 -22.18 -8.89
CA GLU A 877 -14.41 -22.56 -7.54
C GLU A 877 -13.33 -23.64 -7.56
N ASN A 878 -13.44 -24.66 -8.41
CA ASN A 878 -12.45 -25.74 -8.47
C ASN A 878 -11.05 -25.25 -8.86
N LEU A 879 -10.97 -24.14 -9.62
CA LEU A 879 -9.71 -23.51 -10.01
C LEU A 879 -9.26 -22.48 -8.96
N LEU A 880 -10.21 -21.73 -8.40
CA LEU A 880 -10.00 -20.73 -7.35
C LEU A 880 -9.51 -21.36 -6.03
N HIS A 881 -10.23 -22.33 -5.49
CA HIS A 881 -9.93 -22.99 -4.21
C HIS A 881 -8.77 -24.00 -4.30
N ALA A 882 -8.15 -24.21 -5.47
CA ALA A 882 -7.03 -25.13 -5.63
C ALA A 882 -5.79 -24.77 -4.78
N ILE A 883 -5.68 -23.52 -4.32
CA ILE A 883 -4.63 -23.03 -3.40
C ILE A 883 -5.03 -23.10 -1.91
N TYR A 884 -6.27 -23.50 -1.58
CA TYR A 884 -6.77 -23.46 -0.20
C TYR A 884 -5.97 -24.37 0.74
N LEU A 885 -5.60 -23.83 1.90
CA LEU A 885 -4.67 -24.39 2.89
C LEU A 885 -3.22 -24.60 2.37
N GLN A 886 -2.90 -24.17 1.13
CA GLN A 886 -1.61 -24.45 0.48
C GLN A 886 -1.12 -23.31 -0.44
N LEU A 887 -1.20 -22.05 0.00
CA LEU A 887 -0.54 -20.92 -0.68
C LEU A 887 0.96 -21.22 -0.95
N GLY A 888 1.52 -20.71 -2.04
CA GLY A 888 2.92 -20.95 -2.43
C GLY A 888 3.20 -22.30 -3.11
N THR A 889 2.19 -22.96 -3.66
CA THR A 889 2.32 -24.33 -4.21
C THR A 889 1.89 -24.43 -5.67
N VAL A 890 0.59 -24.61 -5.93
CA VAL A 890 0.06 -24.93 -7.25
C VAL A 890 0.14 -23.75 -8.22
N GLU A 891 -0.14 -22.55 -7.74
CA GLU A 891 -0.05 -21.30 -8.51
C GLU A 891 1.41 -21.00 -8.88
N ILE A 892 2.34 -21.23 -7.95
CA ILE A 892 3.79 -21.11 -8.20
C ILE A 892 4.25 -22.13 -9.25
N SER A 893 3.76 -23.37 -9.15
CA SER A 893 4.07 -24.42 -10.13
C SER A 893 3.53 -24.09 -11.53
N ASP A 894 2.37 -23.42 -11.62
CA ASP A 894 1.77 -23.00 -12.88
C ASP A 894 2.59 -21.89 -13.54
N GLN A 895 3.07 -20.89 -12.80
CA GLN A 895 3.96 -19.85 -13.35
C GLN A 895 5.20 -20.46 -14.02
N ILE A 896 5.89 -21.39 -13.34
CA ILE A 896 7.08 -22.06 -13.89
C ILE A 896 6.73 -22.92 -15.10
N LYS A 897 5.69 -23.76 -15.00
CA LYS A 897 5.31 -24.71 -16.06
C LYS A 897 4.75 -24.04 -17.32
N VAL A 898 3.91 -23.03 -17.16
CA VAL A 898 3.38 -22.25 -18.28
C VAL A 898 4.51 -21.51 -18.98
N THR A 899 5.40 -20.85 -18.23
CA THR A 899 6.60 -20.19 -18.80
C THR A 899 7.48 -21.16 -19.59
N GLN A 900 7.75 -22.35 -19.04
CA GLN A 900 8.52 -23.39 -19.74
C GLN A 900 7.77 -24.02 -20.93
N ASN A 901 6.45 -23.84 -21.04
CA ASN A 901 5.68 -24.27 -22.21
C ASN A 901 5.66 -23.18 -23.29
N LEU A 902 5.61 -21.91 -22.91
CA LEU A 902 5.70 -20.78 -23.85
C LEU A 902 7.00 -20.82 -24.66
N THR A 903 8.15 -21.09 -24.04
CA THR A 903 9.45 -21.23 -24.76
C THR A 903 9.46 -22.37 -25.78
N LYS A 904 8.71 -23.46 -25.53
CA LYS A 904 8.56 -24.60 -26.45
C LYS A 904 7.50 -24.38 -27.52
N MET A 905 6.57 -23.43 -27.31
CA MET A 905 5.50 -23.09 -28.24
C MET A 905 5.88 -21.97 -29.22
N PHE A 906 6.88 -21.14 -28.87
CA PHE A 906 7.24 -19.94 -29.62
C PHE A 906 8.77 -19.84 -29.77
N ASP A 907 9.28 -20.28 -30.92
CA ASP A 907 10.71 -20.32 -31.25
C ASP A 907 11.41 -18.95 -31.23
N TYR A 908 10.67 -17.84 -31.17
CA TYR A 908 11.20 -16.47 -31.00
C TYR A 908 11.43 -16.05 -29.53
N ILE A 909 11.01 -16.85 -28.54
CA ILE A 909 11.34 -16.57 -27.12
C ILE A 909 12.78 -17.04 -26.83
N ASP A 910 13.55 -16.22 -26.14
CA ASP A 910 14.89 -16.53 -25.64
C ASP A 910 14.80 -17.24 -24.27
N ASP A 911 15.18 -18.52 -24.21
CA ASP A 911 15.16 -19.34 -23.00
C ASP A 911 16.37 -19.14 -22.08
N GLU A 912 17.35 -18.32 -22.46
CA GLU A 912 18.45 -17.86 -21.60
C GLU A 912 18.26 -16.44 -21.05
N HIS A 913 17.20 -15.72 -21.45
CA HIS A 913 16.91 -14.37 -20.99
C HIS A 913 15.44 -14.20 -20.52
N ILE A 914 15.05 -15.00 -19.53
CA ILE A 914 13.72 -14.94 -18.87
C ILE A 914 13.82 -14.46 -17.42
N GLY A 915 12.99 -13.48 -17.08
CA GLY A 915 12.82 -12.96 -15.72
C GLY A 915 11.38 -13.04 -15.23
N ILE A 916 11.17 -12.87 -13.92
CA ILE A 916 9.85 -12.75 -13.30
C ILE A 916 9.83 -11.61 -12.27
N TRP A 917 8.72 -10.89 -12.16
CA TRP A 917 8.58 -9.80 -11.19
C TRP A 917 7.15 -9.69 -10.64
N GLY A 918 7.01 -9.06 -9.48
CA GLY A 918 5.70 -8.77 -8.88
C GLY A 918 5.77 -7.98 -7.58
N TRP A 919 4.62 -7.52 -7.13
CA TRP A 919 4.41 -6.69 -5.91
C TRP A 919 3.51 -7.42 -4.91
N SER A 920 3.74 -7.28 -3.59
CA SER A 920 2.92 -7.92 -2.54
C SER A 920 2.89 -9.46 -2.68
N TYR A 921 1.72 -10.09 -2.86
CA TYR A 921 1.61 -11.51 -3.23
C TYR A 921 2.41 -11.82 -4.50
N GLY A 922 2.43 -10.91 -5.48
CA GLY A 922 3.28 -11.02 -6.66
C GLY A 922 4.78 -11.04 -6.34
N GLY A 923 5.20 -10.26 -5.34
CA GLY A 923 6.58 -10.25 -4.86
C GLY A 923 6.97 -11.57 -4.21
N TYR A 924 6.06 -12.13 -3.41
CA TYR A 924 6.15 -13.49 -2.87
C TYR A 924 6.22 -14.54 -4.00
N ALA A 925 5.31 -14.47 -4.96
CA ALA A 925 5.18 -15.43 -6.04
C ALA A 925 6.40 -15.43 -6.98
N ALA A 926 6.94 -14.26 -7.32
CA ALA A 926 8.15 -14.14 -8.13
C ALA A 926 9.37 -14.79 -7.45
N ALA A 927 9.56 -14.58 -6.14
CA ALA A 927 10.64 -15.20 -5.38
C ALA A 927 10.42 -16.70 -5.12
N MET A 928 9.18 -17.13 -4.85
CA MET A 928 8.83 -18.54 -4.70
C MET A 928 8.98 -19.30 -6.01
N ALA A 929 8.66 -18.69 -7.16
CA ALA A 929 8.91 -19.25 -8.48
C ALA A 929 10.42 -19.37 -8.75
N LEU A 930 11.21 -18.31 -8.49
CA LEU A 930 12.66 -18.34 -8.64
C LEU A 930 13.33 -19.39 -7.72
N ALA A 931 12.81 -19.58 -6.51
CA ALA A 931 13.27 -20.58 -5.55
C ALA A 931 12.84 -22.01 -5.92
N ASN A 932 11.67 -22.22 -6.50
CA ASN A 932 11.17 -23.56 -6.85
C ASN A 932 11.45 -23.97 -8.30
N ASP A 933 12.07 -23.11 -9.10
CA ASP A 933 12.55 -23.37 -10.46
C ASP A 933 13.84 -24.21 -10.46
N ASP A 934 13.68 -25.51 -10.18
CA ASP A 934 14.74 -26.51 -10.27
C ASP A 934 15.22 -26.75 -11.72
N ASN A 935 14.49 -26.24 -12.74
CA ASN A 935 14.80 -26.38 -14.17
C ASN A 935 15.61 -25.22 -14.77
N GLY A 936 15.79 -24.10 -14.06
CA GLY A 936 16.53 -22.94 -14.56
C GLY A 936 15.79 -22.10 -15.61
N VAL A 937 14.44 -22.13 -15.61
CA VAL A 937 13.57 -21.30 -16.45
C VAL A 937 13.79 -19.82 -16.15
N PHE A 938 13.80 -19.42 -14.87
CA PHE A 938 13.97 -18.04 -14.44
C PHE A 938 15.42 -17.76 -14.05
N LYS A 939 16.03 -16.79 -14.73
CA LYS A 939 17.43 -16.37 -14.53
C LYS A 939 17.55 -15.25 -13.50
N CYS A 940 16.50 -14.42 -13.41
CA CYS A 940 16.38 -13.33 -12.45
C CYS A 940 14.95 -13.19 -11.91
N ALA A 941 14.81 -12.63 -10.71
CA ALA A 941 13.54 -12.12 -10.23
C ALA A 941 13.68 -10.81 -9.43
N ALA A 942 12.62 -10.02 -9.45
CA ALA A 942 12.47 -8.85 -8.58
C ALA A 942 11.18 -8.95 -7.76
N SER A 943 11.29 -8.74 -6.45
CA SER A 943 10.17 -8.73 -5.51
C SER A 943 10.01 -7.34 -4.91
N ILE A 944 8.85 -6.72 -5.09
CA ILE A 944 8.49 -5.45 -4.46
C ILE A 944 7.52 -5.74 -3.31
N ALA A 945 7.79 -5.18 -2.13
CA ALA A 945 7.05 -5.36 -0.89
C ALA A 945 6.54 -6.81 -0.65
N PRO A 946 7.40 -7.84 -0.73
CA PRO A 946 6.93 -9.23 -0.74
C PRO A 946 6.48 -9.72 0.63
N VAL A 947 5.39 -10.51 0.65
CA VAL A 947 5.19 -11.47 1.75
C VAL A 947 6.32 -12.52 1.67
N THR A 948 6.84 -12.94 2.82
CA THR A 948 7.91 -13.98 2.90
C THR A 948 7.58 -15.09 3.89
N ASP A 949 6.63 -14.84 4.78
CA ASP A 949 6.11 -15.74 5.79
C ASP A 949 4.68 -15.31 6.14
N TRP A 950 3.72 -16.22 6.00
CA TRP A 950 2.30 -15.95 6.24
C TRP A 950 1.99 -15.72 7.72
N THR A 951 2.84 -16.19 8.64
CA THR A 951 2.69 -15.87 10.08
C THR A 951 3.02 -14.43 10.44
N TYR A 952 3.48 -13.60 9.49
CA TYR A 952 3.74 -12.17 9.71
C TYR A 952 2.78 -11.24 8.97
N TYR A 953 1.85 -11.78 8.17
CA TYR A 953 0.76 -11.06 7.53
C TYR A 953 -0.50 -11.12 8.41
N ASP A 954 -1.56 -10.39 8.06
CA ASP A 954 -2.74 -10.23 8.91
C ASP A 954 -3.56 -11.53 9.03
N SER A 955 -4.38 -11.63 10.08
CA SER A 955 -5.23 -12.79 10.35
C SER A 955 -6.41 -12.93 9.41
N ILE A 956 -7.05 -11.84 9.00
CA ILE A 956 -8.28 -11.89 8.21
C ILE A 956 -7.99 -12.40 6.80
N TYR A 957 -7.01 -11.84 6.10
CA TYR A 957 -6.53 -12.36 4.81
C TYR A 957 -5.98 -13.78 4.98
N THR A 958 -5.01 -13.97 5.88
CA THR A 958 -4.23 -15.20 5.87
C THR A 958 -5.06 -16.41 6.26
N GLU A 959 -5.92 -16.30 7.28
CA GLU A 959 -6.69 -17.43 7.79
C GLU A 959 -7.87 -17.80 6.88
N ARG A 960 -8.39 -16.85 6.08
CA ARG A 960 -9.34 -17.09 4.99
C ARG A 960 -8.82 -18.10 3.97
N TYR A 961 -7.51 -18.10 3.71
CA TYR A 961 -6.88 -18.97 2.70
C TYR A 961 -6.05 -20.11 3.29
N MET A 962 -5.51 -19.96 4.50
CA MET A 962 -4.59 -20.90 5.15
C MET A 962 -5.12 -21.55 6.43
N GLY A 963 -6.27 -21.12 6.96
CA GLY A 963 -6.74 -21.52 8.29
C GLY A 963 -5.83 -21.03 9.42
N LEU A 964 -6.08 -21.50 10.65
CA LEU A 964 -5.25 -21.16 11.81
C LEU A 964 -3.87 -21.82 11.72
N PRO A 965 -2.77 -21.14 12.09
CA PRO A 965 -1.42 -21.71 12.10
C PRO A 965 -1.31 -23.06 12.84
N GLU A 966 -2.02 -23.19 13.97
CA GLU A 966 -2.05 -24.38 14.83
C GLU A 966 -2.78 -25.57 14.18
N THR A 967 -3.63 -25.30 13.19
CA THR A 967 -4.41 -26.31 12.45
C THR A 967 -3.81 -26.68 11.10
N ASN A 968 -2.93 -25.82 10.55
CA ASN A 968 -2.31 -26.00 9.25
C ASN A 968 -0.79 -25.73 9.28
N GLU A 969 -0.11 -26.20 10.33
CA GLU A 969 1.35 -26.03 10.50
C GLU A 969 2.14 -26.39 9.23
N ILE A 970 1.72 -27.45 8.53
CA ILE A 970 2.35 -27.93 7.29
C ILE A 970 2.16 -26.94 6.13
N GLY A 971 0.98 -26.34 5.97
CA GLY A 971 0.73 -25.29 4.98
C GLY A 971 1.60 -24.07 5.25
N TYR A 972 1.59 -23.55 6.49
CA TYR A 972 2.43 -22.40 6.88
C TYR A 972 3.94 -22.71 6.77
N ALA A 973 4.38 -23.95 7.05
CA ALA A 973 5.78 -24.35 6.87
C ALA A 973 6.19 -24.48 5.39
N ASN A 974 5.31 -25.02 4.54
CA ASN A 974 5.58 -25.17 3.11
C ASN A 974 5.59 -23.81 2.38
N SER A 975 4.67 -22.92 2.72
CA SER A 975 4.52 -21.59 2.12
C SER A 975 5.59 -20.58 2.55
N ARG A 976 6.39 -20.87 3.57
CA ARG A 976 7.46 -19.99 4.06
C ARG A 976 8.61 -19.84 3.04
N LEU A 977 8.72 -18.66 2.42
CA LEU A 977 9.80 -18.30 1.50
C LEU A 977 11.11 -18.01 2.28
N SER A 978 11.02 -17.42 3.47
CA SER A 978 12.19 -17.01 4.26
C SER A 978 13.14 -18.17 4.62
N THR A 979 12.61 -19.38 4.85
CA THR A 979 13.40 -20.61 5.07
C THR A 979 13.89 -21.27 3.78
N ARG A 980 13.30 -20.94 2.62
CA ARG A 980 13.72 -21.41 1.29
C ARG A 980 14.88 -20.60 0.70
N ALA A 981 15.36 -19.55 1.38
CA ALA A 981 16.41 -18.62 0.93
C ALA A 981 17.65 -19.32 0.31
N GLN A 982 18.06 -20.49 0.82
CA GLN A 982 19.20 -21.24 0.27
C GLN A 982 19.01 -21.64 -1.21
N LYS A 983 17.77 -21.86 -1.67
CA LYS A 983 17.46 -22.18 -3.08
C LYS A 983 17.71 -21.00 -4.04
N LEU A 984 17.80 -19.76 -3.55
CA LEU A 984 18.12 -18.59 -4.38
C LEU A 984 19.62 -18.44 -4.70
N ARG A 985 20.49 -19.35 -4.20
CA ARG A 985 21.93 -19.32 -4.46
C ARG A 985 22.23 -19.36 -5.97
N GLY A 986 22.91 -18.31 -6.46
CA GLY A 986 23.36 -18.21 -7.85
C GLY A 986 22.33 -17.67 -8.83
N LYS A 987 21.09 -17.39 -8.39
CA LYS A 987 20.09 -16.65 -9.16
C LYS A 987 20.35 -15.14 -9.01
N LYS A 988 19.99 -14.32 -10.01
CA LYS A 988 19.98 -12.85 -9.87
C LYS A 988 18.72 -12.42 -9.12
N TYR A 989 18.82 -11.89 -7.89
CA TYR A 989 17.65 -11.48 -7.10
C TYR A 989 17.70 -10.00 -6.71
N LEU A 990 16.55 -9.32 -6.79
CA LEU A 990 16.31 -7.95 -6.31
C LEU A 990 15.14 -7.95 -5.33
N LEU A 991 15.36 -7.39 -4.14
CA LEU A 991 14.37 -7.16 -3.09
C LEU A 991 14.14 -5.66 -2.93
N VAL A 992 12.90 -5.19 -2.97
CA VAL A 992 12.54 -3.77 -2.81
C VAL A 992 11.41 -3.62 -1.81
N HIS A 993 11.50 -2.66 -0.87
CA HIS A 993 10.48 -2.46 0.17
C HIS A 993 10.52 -1.04 0.75
N GLY A 994 9.36 -0.46 1.09
CA GLY A 994 9.26 0.72 1.96
C GLY A 994 9.48 0.36 3.42
N THR A 995 10.06 1.24 4.24
CA THR A 995 10.28 0.96 5.68
C THR A 995 9.02 1.13 6.52
N SER A 996 8.05 1.89 6.01
CA SER A 996 6.80 2.26 6.69
C SER A 996 5.57 1.65 6.01
N ASP A 997 5.78 0.54 5.31
CA ASP A 997 4.74 -0.35 4.78
C ASP A 997 3.94 -0.93 5.96
N ASP A 998 2.71 -0.42 6.13
CA ASP A 998 1.75 -0.77 7.16
C ASP A 998 1.00 -2.08 6.87
N ASN A 999 1.03 -2.53 5.61
CA ASN A 999 0.34 -3.74 5.18
C ASN A 999 1.31 -4.94 5.12
N VAL A 1000 2.17 -5.01 4.10
CA VAL A 1000 3.19 -6.06 3.98
C VAL A 1000 4.44 -5.61 4.72
N HIS A 1001 4.35 -5.44 6.04
CA HIS A 1001 5.43 -4.98 6.92
C HIS A 1001 6.87 -5.28 6.48
N TYR A 1002 7.74 -4.26 6.53
CA TYR A 1002 9.19 -4.33 6.25
C TYR A 1002 9.94 -5.47 7.00
N GLN A 1003 9.36 -5.96 8.10
CA GLN A 1003 9.70 -7.22 8.76
C GLN A 1003 9.92 -8.38 7.77
N GLN A 1004 9.07 -8.51 6.75
CA GLN A 1004 9.09 -9.55 5.73
C GLN A 1004 10.41 -9.54 4.94
N ALA A 1005 10.72 -8.42 4.25
CA ALA A 1005 11.98 -8.26 3.52
C ALA A 1005 13.20 -8.47 4.42
N MET A 1006 13.22 -7.89 5.62
CA MET A 1006 14.37 -8.01 6.52
C MET A 1006 14.59 -9.42 7.05
N ILE A 1007 13.54 -10.25 7.18
CA ILE A 1007 13.68 -11.66 7.56
C ILE A 1007 14.18 -12.51 6.38
N LEU A 1008 13.78 -12.21 5.14
CA LEU A 1008 14.36 -12.85 3.95
C LEU A 1008 15.83 -12.45 3.74
N ALA A 1009 16.15 -11.15 3.79
CA ALA A 1009 17.51 -10.61 3.69
C ALA A 1009 18.46 -11.27 4.70
N LYS A 1010 18.09 -11.26 5.99
CA LYS A 1010 18.81 -11.92 7.08
C LYS A 1010 19.08 -13.41 6.83
N ASN A 1011 18.19 -14.11 6.14
CA ASN A 1011 18.40 -15.52 5.79
C ASN A 1011 19.28 -15.70 4.55
N LEU A 1012 19.25 -14.78 3.57
CA LEU A 1012 20.19 -14.76 2.44
C LEU A 1012 21.63 -14.48 2.91
N GLU A 1013 21.79 -13.44 3.73
CA GLU A 1013 23.06 -13.04 4.36
C GLU A 1013 23.70 -14.18 5.15
N ARG A 1014 22.93 -14.84 6.03
CA ARG A 1014 23.38 -15.96 6.87
C ARG A 1014 23.88 -17.17 6.07
N HIS A 1015 23.44 -17.32 4.82
CA HIS A 1015 23.88 -18.38 3.94
C HIS A 1015 24.97 -17.95 2.94
N ASP A 1016 25.47 -16.70 3.02
CA ASP A 1016 26.39 -16.14 2.02
C ASP A 1016 25.80 -16.25 0.58
N ILE A 1017 24.66 -15.59 0.38
CA ILE A 1017 23.97 -15.51 -0.92
C ILE A 1017 23.84 -14.04 -1.31
N LEU A 1018 24.39 -13.69 -2.47
CA LEU A 1018 24.35 -12.33 -3.00
C LEU A 1018 22.97 -12.03 -3.61
N PHE A 1019 22.43 -10.87 -3.23
CA PHE A 1019 21.20 -10.27 -3.78
C PHE A 1019 21.39 -8.75 -3.83
N LYS A 1020 20.50 -8.05 -4.55
CA LYS A 1020 20.37 -6.60 -4.45
C LYS A 1020 19.20 -6.27 -3.52
N GLN A 1021 19.36 -5.28 -2.65
CA GLN A 1021 18.28 -4.70 -1.87
C GLN A 1021 18.15 -3.21 -2.18
N ILE A 1022 16.92 -2.73 -2.27
CA ILE A 1022 16.57 -1.31 -2.24
C ILE A 1022 15.56 -1.15 -1.09
N SER A 1023 15.73 -0.12 -0.27
CA SER A 1023 14.80 0.16 0.81
C SER A 1023 14.54 1.65 0.87
N TYR A 1024 13.27 2.01 0.85
CA TYR A 1024 12.82 3.39 0.80
C TYR A 1024 12.36 3.82 2.18
N ALA A 1025 13.02 4.83 2.75
CA ALA A 1025 12.65 5.37 4.05
C ALA A 1025 11.27 6.05 3.95
N ASP A 1026 10.45 5.82 4.98
CA ASP A 1026 9.13 6.43 5.21
C ASP A 1026 8.03 6.21 4.16
N GLU A 1027 8.32 5.53 3.05
CA GLU A 1027 7.33 5.09 2.07
C GLU A 1027 6.43 3.96 2.58
N ASP A 1028 5.16 4.02 2.20
CA ASP A 1028 4.11 3.01 2.44
C ASP A 1028 4.17 1.84 1.45
N HIS A 1029 3.13 0.99 1.45
CA HIS A 1029 3.02 -0.16 0.53
C HIS A 1029 2.96 0.23 -0.97
N GLY A 1030 2.53 1.45 -1.30
CA GLY A 1030 2.34 1.96 -2.66
C GLY A 1030 3.58 2.62 -3.30
N LEU A 1031 4.60 2.93 -2.47
CA LEU A 1031 5.90 3.49 -2.87
C LEU A 1031 5.79 4.73 -3.79
N VAL A 1032 4.77 5.57 -3.59
CA VAL A 1032 4.30 6.50 -4.63
C VAL A 1032 5.31 7.59 -4.95
N ASN A 1033 5.96 8.18 -3.94
CA ASN A 1033 6.93 9.26 -4.14
C ASN A 1033 8.19 8.78 -4.85
N VAL A 1034 8.58 7.51 -4.60
CA VAL A 1034 9.79 6.91 -5.17
C VAL A 1034 9.56 6.14 -6.48
N ARG A 1035 8.34 6.13 -7.03
CA ARG A 1035 7.98 5.40 -8.28
C ARG A 1035 8.96 5.58 -9.44
N PRO A 1036 9.45 6.80 -9.78
CA PRO A 1036 10.43 6.94 -10.86
C PRO A 1036 11.74 6.20 -10.56
N HIS A 1037 12.27 6.33 -9.32
CA HIS A 1037 13.48 5.61 -8.90
C HIS A 1037 13.27 4.09 -8.88
N LEU A 1038 12.08 3.62 -8.47
CA LEU A 1038 11.70 2.21 -8.51
C LEU A 1038 11.75 1.66 -9.95
N TYR A 1039 11.05 2.29 -10.89
CA TYR A 1039 11.00 1.79 -12.26
C TYR A 1039 12.34 1.93 -13.01
N HIS A 1040 13.15 2.97 -12.77
CA HIS A 1040 14.53 3.02 -13.26
C HIS A 1040 15.41 1.90 -12.68
N SER A 1041 15.19 1.55 -11.41
CA SER A 1041 15.94 0.46 -10.74
C SER A 1041 15.54 -0.92 -11.28
N LEU A 1042 14.26 -1.12 -11.57
CA LEU A 1042 13.74 -2.33 -12.20
C LEU A 1042 14.23 -2.45 -13.64
N ASP A 1043 14.07 -1.39 -14.44
CA ASP A 1043 14.57 -1.32 -15.83
C ASP A 1043 16.07 -1.65 -15.90
N ARG A 1044 16.88 -1.01 -15.06
CA ARG A 1044 18.31 -1.32 -14.95
C ARG A 1044 18.57 -2.77 -14.50
N PHE A 1045 17.81 -3.31 -13.55
CA PHE A 1045 18.02 -4.68 -13.06
C PHE A 1045 17.69 -5.73 -14.13
N PHE A 1046 16.59 -5.55 -14.87
CA PHE A 1046 16.22 -6.45 -15.96
C PHE A 1046 17.06 -6.22 -17.22
N GLY A 1047 17.51 -5.00 -17.49
CA GLY A 1047 18.57 -4.72 -18.47
C GLY A 1047 19.87 -5.46 -18.13
N GLU A 1048 20.35 -5.41 -16.88
CA GLU A 1048 21.48 -6.22 -16.39
C GLU A 1048 21.15 -7.74 -16.31
N CYS A 1049 19.87 -8.13 -16.41
CA CYS A 1049 19.45 -9.53 -16.53
C CYS A 1049 19.55 -10.04 -17.98
N PHE A 1050 18.90 -9.34 -18.91
CA PHE A 1050 18.74 -9.69 -20.32
C PHE A 1050 19.92 -9.28 -21.21
N ALA A 1051 20.80 -8.40 -20.74
CA ALA A 1051 22.04 -8.10 -21.43
C ALA A 1051 22.96 -9.33 -21.47
N SER A 1052 22.93 -10.05 -22.59
CA SER A 1052 23.91 -11.08 -22.89
C SER A 1052 25.34 -10.55 -22.72
N SER A 1053 26.27 -11.43 -22.37
CA SER A 1053 27.69 -11.10 -22.10
C SER A 1053 28.48 -10.52 -23.29
N ARG A 1054 27.81 -10.25 -24.42
CA ARG A 1054 28.34 -9.54 -25.60
C ARG A 1054 28.23 -8.01 -25.52
N LEU A 1055 27.21 -7.44 -24.85
CA LEU A 1055 26.96 -5.98 -24.88
C LEU A 1055 28.03 -5.16 -24.14
N MET A 1056 28.69 -5.75 -23.14
CA MET A 1056 29.86 -5.18 -22.42
C MET A 1056 31.12 -4.91 -23.30
N LYS A 1057 31.01 -5.01 -24.63
CA LYS A 1057 32.07 -4.63 -25.59
C LYS A 1057 31.74 -3.42 -26.46
N SER A 1058 30.52 -2.88 -26.44
CA SER A 1058 30.16 -1.68 -27.21
C SER A 1058 30.06 -0.39 -26.38
N ALA A 1059 30.20 -0.50 -25.06
CA ALA A 1059 30.25 0.63 -24.13
C ALA A 1059 31.65 0.72 -23.49
N LYS A 1060 32.63 1.22 -24.24
CA LYS A 1060 34.00 1.47 -23.75
C LYS A 1060 34.77 2.49 -24.59
#